data_AF-A0ABD5QSQ2-F1
#
_entry.id   AF-A0ABD5QSQ2-F1
#
_cell.length_a   1.000
_cell.length_b   1.000
_cell.length_c   1.000
_cell.angle_alpha   90.00
_cell.angle_beta   90.00
_cell.angle_gamma   90.00
#
_symmetry.space_group_name_H-M   'P 1'
#
loop_
_entity.id
_entity.type
_entity.pdbx_description
1 polymer ?
#
loop_
_entity_poly.entity_id
_entity_poly.type
_entity_poly.pdbx_seq_one_letter_code
_entity_poly.pdbx_strand_id
1 'polypeptide(L)'
;MTAIEPRLGFLIEGSTDGGGADTGKSGHGAASGEPPEGTEASAALAFARDVVGEVETVTLAAVAAGDVDLDRFDALWWHAYDPVSDPATVADCAEPIRAFLADGGGIFCSARALAQVSALGIDPVPPDATGTEEVTDPVGPLWHPLYDGHPAVDGLDGLRHHIRPAGSTAPYARYEDVLPERADVLASTYRGVEDVPREVTVLQWRIGSGTAIGVGVGMEFAQHDDETTEATRERFAADVIRWLAGANEYDTALATGRPKSGREFERYRDALSGDRDRPSYHVTAPVNWLNDPNGMLHHDGTYHLFYQYNPAGPYHHSVHWGHAASEDLVHWEDRPVAMSPEPGGPDRDGCWSGCAVAVDVVEGSDGETDRVVPAGDVDDAGDAGDAVTATDVPVAEADADAVHALYTGGRDGWQRPCLATATDADLTGFETAETNPVVRSPPPELDLSSTPGEPAHFRDHCLWYEDDRWHQLIGAGLQDRGGAAVLYTSRDLREWTYEGPALVTEEADSGVVWECPELLRFPEADLLHVSDYEDVRYFVGAFDADDGRFRVDDEGVLDPGAFYAPQSLSTPDGRTITVGWLREERSAASQWDAGWSGAMSLPREIEVVDGELRQRPAREVDRLRGPRLIDGTRTAGSTPHRLDATGEAFEVRARLDPGDGVVALRVRESPDGTERTTVRIGGDRAVVDRSESSLDRDARDSAVGVCVDDLERPLDVRVFVDASVLELFVNGRRALATRIYPTRHDATGISLSTVPSGTVDTDDASDENEVGRADADSSGDCVGSRNRVEVDLSVWRMKNAWPIGVDEPRRVDPE
;
A
#
# COMPACT_ATOMS: atom_id res chain seq x y z
N MET A 1 -29.09 36.93 -15.13
CA MET A 1 -29.53 35.57 -15.47
C MET A 1 -30.08 35.00 -14.18
N THR A 2 -31.38 34.80 -14.09
CA THR A 2 -32.00 34.06 -12.99
C THR A 2 -31.41 32.65 -13.04
N ALA A 3 -30.74 32.21 -11.97
CA ALA A 3 -30.33 30.81 -11.84
C ALA A 3 -31.61 29.98 -12.00
N ILE A 4 -31.60 29.06 -12.97
CA ILE A 4 -32.65 28.07 -13.09
C ILE A 4 -32.50 27.19 -11.85
N GLU A 5 -33.58 27.01 -11.08
CA GLU A 5 -33.55 26.13 -9.92
C GLU A 5 -33.30 24.69 -10.40
N PRO A 6 -32.41 23.93 -9.74
CA PRO A 6 -32.10 22.57 -10.12
C PRO A 6 -33.33 21.67 -10.04
N ARG A 7 -33.49 20.77 -11.02
CA ARG A 7 -34.62 19.85 -11.15
C ARG A 7 -34.19 18.44 -10.75
N LEU A 8 -34.77 17.93 -9.66
CA LEU A 8 -34.44 16.61 -9.12
C LEU A 8 -35.54 15.58 -9.44
N GLY A 9 -35.16 14.44 -10.02
CA GLY A 9 -36.02 13.26 -10.14
C GLY A 9 -35.88 12.34 -8.92
N PHE A 10 -36.92 12.19 -8.11
CA PHE A 10 -36.92 11.28 -6.96
C PHE A 10 -37.46 9.90 -7.39
N LEU A 11 -36.57 8.90 -7.44
CA LEU A 11 -36.87 7.57 -7.95
C LEU A 11 -37.60 6.71 -6.90
N ILE A 12 -38.69 6.04 -7.33
CA ILE A 12 -39.51 5.14 -6.50
C ILE A 12 -39.81 3.83 -7.23
N GLU A 13 -39.95 2.70 -6.52
CA GLU A 13 -40.20 1.40 -7.17
C GLU A 13 -41.62 1.26 -7.78
N GLY A 14 -42.58 2.09 -7.35
CA GLY A 14 -43.99 2.00 -7.74
C GLY A 14 -44.77 0.95 -6.93
N SER A 15 -46.08 1.13 -6.75
CA SER A 15 -46.88 0.16 -5.98
C SER A 15 -47.14 -1.11 -6.79
N THR A 16 -46.68 -2.26 -6.30
CA THR A 16 -47.14 -3.57 -6.77
C THR A 16 -48.50 -3.91 -6.16
N ASP A 17 -49.53 -3.12 -6.43
CA ASP A 17 -50.91 -3.52 -6.13
C ASP A 17 -51.44 -4.44 -7.25
N GLY A 18 -50.95 -5.67 -7.25
CA GLY A 18 -51.52 -6.77 -8.02
C GLY A 18 -52.80 -7.27 -7.34
N GLY A 19 -53.96 -6.73 -7.71
CA GLY A 19 -55.22 -7.22 -7.14
C GLY A 19 -56.52 -6.60 -7.64
N GLY A 20 -56.81 -6.63 -8.95
CA GLY A 20 -58.17 -6.42 -9.42
C GLY A 20 -58.29 -6.03 -10.88
N ALA A 21 -58.77 -6.97 -11.71
CA ALA A 21 -59.25 -6.66 -13.04
C ALA A 21 -60.38 -5.62 -12.98
N ASP A 22 -60.17 -4.43 -13.54
CA ASP A 22 -61.28 -3.69 -14.13
C ASP A 22 -60.83 -2.95 -15.39
N THR A 23 -61.68 -3.06 -16.40
CA THR A 23 -61.47 -2.66 -17.77
C THR A 23 -61.80 -1.19 -17.99
N GLY A 24 -60.82 -0.44 -18.51
CA GLY A 24 -61.05 0.62 -19.48
C GLY A 24 -61.06 2.07 -18.98
N LYS A 25 -60.09 2.85 -19.45
CA LYS A 25 -60.29 4.04 -20.31
C LYS A 25 -58.96 4.73 -20.60
N SER A 26 -58.79 5.08 -21.87
CA SER A 26 -57.75 5.98 -22.39
C SER A 26 -57.76 7.35 -21.71
N GLY A 27 -56.59 7.78 -21.22
CA GLY A 27 -56.31 9.15 -20.81
C GLY A 27 -54.82 9.30 -20.55
N HIS A 28 -54.16 10.26 -21.22
CA HIS A 28 -52.82 10.73 -20.87
C HIS A 28 -52.83 11.22 -19.43
N GLY A 29 -52.15 10.49 -18.55
CA GLY A 29 -51.85 10.88 -17.19
C GLY A 29 -50.66 10.04 -16.76
N ALA A 30 -49.47 10.64 -16.75
CA ALA A 30 -48.31 10.05 -16.10
C ALA A 30 -48.71 9.73 -14.66
N ALA A 31 -48.56 8.48 -14.24
CA ALA A 31 -48.91 8.03 -12.91
C ALA A 31 -47.94 8.66 -11.88
N SER A 32 -48.33 9.81 -11.34
CA SER A 32 -47.70 10.41 -10.16
C SER A 32 -48.04 9.55 -8.94
N GLY A 33 -47.21 8.55 -8.66
CA GLY A 33 -47.22 7.88 -7.36
C GLY A 33 -46.39 8.71 -6.39
N GLU A 34 -46.99 9.22 -5.34
CA GLU A 34 -46.21 9.63 -4.16
C GLU A 34 -46.02 8.41 -3.26
N PRO A 35 -44.90 8.32 -2.52
CA PRO A 35 -44.74 7.30 -1.49
C PRO A 35 -45.83 7.45 -0.40
N PRO A 36 -46.25 6.36 0.26
CA PRO A 36 -47.29 6.43 1.29
C PRO A 36 -46.89 7.39 2.43
N GLU A 37 -47.83 8.21 2.90
CA GLU A 37 -47.59 9.16 4.00
C GLU A 37 -47.08 8.44 5.27
N GLY A 38 -46.10 9.04 5.95
CA GLY A 38 -45.53 8.52 7.19
C GLY A 38 -44.52 7.38 6.98
N THR A 39 -44.16 7.08 5.74
CA THR A 39 -43.05 6.18 5.41
C THR A 39 -41.73 6.94 5.33
N GLU A 40 -40.63 6.22 5.45
CA GLU A 40 -39.28 6.75 5.23
C GLU A 40 -39.12 7.40 3.85
N ALA A 41 -39.64 6.78 2.80
CA ALA A 41 -39.62 7.34 1.46
C ALA A 41 -40.37 8.69 1.36
N SER A 42 -41.49 8.85 2.11
CA SER A 42 -42.23 10.13 2.16
C SER A 42 -41.48 11.22 2.92
N ALA A 43 -40.72 10.86 3.97
CA ALA A 43 -39.90 11.80 4.72
C ALA A 43 -38.69 12.26 3.91
N ALA A 44 -37.98 11.33 3.24
CA ALA A 44 -36.88 11.67 2.34
C ALA A 44 -37.33 12.55 1.15
N LEU A 45 -38.50 12.28 0.58
CA LEU A 45 -39.07 13.15 -0.47
C LEU A 45 -39.40 14.56 0.05
N ALA A 46 -39.92 14.68 1.28
CA ALA A 46 -40.15 15.99 1.90
C ALA A 46 -38.83 16.75 2.11
N PHE A 47 -37.81 16.06 2.65
CA PHE A 47 -36.46 16.59 2.78
C PHE A 47 -35.89 17.06 1.42
N ALA A 48 -36.02 16.26 0.35
CA ALA A 48 -35.56 16.64 -0.99
C ALA A 48 -36.18 17.97 -1.46
N ARG A 49 -37.49 18.14 -1.22
CA ARG A 49 -38.25 19.35 -1.60
C ARG A 49 -37.75 20.58 -0.84
N ASP A 50 -37.36 20.42 0.42
CA ASP A 50 -36.76 21.50 1.21
C ASP A 50 -35.35 21.87 0.73
N VAL A 51 -34.62 20.94 0.09
CA VAL A 51 -33.24 21.17 -0.40
C VAL A 51 -33.20 21.88 -1.75
N VAL A 52 -33.98 21.46 -2.75
CA VAL A 52 -33.89 21.98 -4.15
C VAL A 52 -35.17 22.58 -4.74
N GLY A 53 -36.30 22.56 -4.03
CA GLY A 53 -37.56 23.22 -4.46
C GLY A 53 -38.32 22.50 -5.58
N GLU A 54 -37.67 22.15 -6.69
CA GLU A 54 -38.28 21.44 -7.84
C GLU A 54 -37.94 19.95 -7.83
N VAL A 55 -38.79 19.14 -7.19
CA VAL A 55 -38.65 17.67 -7.10
C VAL A 55 -39.86 16.96 -7.72
N GLU A 56 -39.62 16.08 -8.69
CA GLU A 56 -40.64 15.24 -9.32
C GLU A 56 -40.43 13.76 -8.97
N THR A 57 -41.50 13.05 -8.59
CA THR A 57 -41.41 11.60 -8.38
C THR A 57 -41.43 10.86 -9.72
N VAL A 58 -40.51 9.91 -9.88
CA VAL A 58 -40.35 9.11 -11.10
C VAL A 58 -40.32 7.65 -10.71
N THR A 59 -41.19 6.83 -11.29
CA THR A 59 -41.20 5.38 -10.99
C THR A 59 -40.14 4.66 -11.80
N LEU A 60 -39.46 3.67 -11.21
CA LEU A 60 -38.51 2.81 -11.93
C LEU A 60 -39.18 2.12 -13.12
N ALA A 61 -40.43 1.67 -12.98
CA ALA A 61 -41.18 1.08 -14.09
C ALA A 61 -41.34 2.04 -15.29
N ALA A 62 -41.53 3.35 -15.04
CA ALA A 62 -41.62 4.33 -16.11
C ALA A 62 -40.26 4.62 -16.76
N VAL A 63 -39.16 4.55 -15.98
CA VAL A 63 -37.80 4.63 -16.53
C VAL A 63 -37.51 3.42 -17.41
N ALA A 64 -37.77 2.21 -16.91
CA ALA A 64 -37.61 0.95 -17.65
C ALA A 64 -38.43 0.90 -18.94
N ALA A 65 -39.66 1.46 -18.93
CA ALA A 65 -40.51 1.54 -20.11
C ALA A 65 -40.08 2.63 -21.12
N GLY A 66 -39.16 3.54 -20.74
CA GLY A 66 -38.80 4.71 -21.54
C GLY A 66 -39.92 5.77 -21.61
N ASP A 67 -40.84 5.76 -20.64
CA ASP A 67 -41.98 6.68 -20.56
C ASP A 67 -41.60 8.05 -19.99
N VAL A 68 -40.38 8.19 -19.47
CA VAL A 68 -39.84 9.42 -18.86
C VAL A 68 -38.55 9.83 -19.57
N ASP A 69 -38.51 11.08 -20.01
CA ASP A 69 -37.31 11.75 -20.46
C ASP A 69 -36.48 12.17 -19.24
N LEU A 70 -35.32 11.54 -19.03
CA LEU A 70 -34.44 11.81 -17.88
C LEU A 70 -33.62 13.09 -18.07
N ASP A 71 -33.39 13.54 -19.31
CA ASP A 71 -32.56 14.73 -19.63
C ASP A 71 -33.17 16.03 -19.14
N ARG A 72 -34.44 15.98 -18.70
CA ARG A 72 -35.13 17.12 -18.08
C ARG A 72 -34.74 17.34 -16.62
N PHE A 73 -34.03 16.40 -16.00
CA PHE A 73 -33.53 16.49 -14.63
C PHE A 73 -32.04 16.83 -14.64
N ASP A 74 -31.58 17.56 -13.64
CA ASP A 74 -30.15 17.79 -13.41
C ASP A 74 -29.55 16.62 -12.60
N ALA A 75 -30.34 16.09 -11.65
CA ALA A 75 -29.97 14.94 -10.85
C ALA A 75 -31.15 14.01 -10.58
N LEU A 76 -30.84 12.77 -10.21
CA LEU A 76 -31.74 11.76 -9.71
C LEU A 76 -31.35 11.40 -8.27
N TRP A 77 -32.34 11.15 -7.41
CA TRP A 77 -32.11 10.55 -6.10
C TRP A 77 -32.94 9.28 -5.96
N TRP A 78 -32.26 8.14 -5.81
CA TRP A 78 -32.88 6.88 -5.43
C TRP A 78 -32.62 6.60 -3.95
N HIS A 79 -33.57 7.02 -3.10
CA HIS A 79 -33.58 6.67 -1.69
C HIS A 79 -34.37 5.37 -1.47
N ALA A 80 -33.68 4.24 -1.53
CA ALA A 80 -34.26 2.94 -1.20
C ALA A 80 -33.93 2.57 0.26
N TYR A 81 -34.97 2.48 1.09
CA TYR A 81 -34.85 2.06 2.49
C TYR A 81 -35.31 0.60 2.67
N ASP A 82 -36.45 0.26 2.06
CA ASP A 82 -36.97 -1.10 2.03
C ASP A 82 -36.22 -1.99 1.00
N PRO A 83 -36.26 -3.33 1.16
CA PRO A 83 -35.70 -4.24 0.16
C PRO A 83 -36.31 -4.05 -1.23
N VAL A 84 -35.46 -4.06 -2.25
CA VAL A 84 -35.86 -3.92 -3.65
C VAL A 84 -36.78 -5.09 -4.05
N SER A 85 -37.98 -4.74 -4.50
CA SER A 85 -39.07 -5.71 -4.71
C SER A 85 -39.04 -6.38 -6.08
N ASP A 86 -38.51 -5.70 -7.10
CA ASP A 86 -38.38 -6.21 -8.48
C ASP A 86 -37.03 -5.84 -9.11
N PRO A 87 -35.98 -6.66 -8.90
CA PRO A 87 -34.66 -6.43 -9.50
C PRO A 87 -34.64 -6.45 -11.02
N ALA A 88 -35.62 -7.09 -11.69
CA ALA A 88 -35.67 -7.12 -13.15
C ALA A 88 -36.00 -5.73 -13.70
N THR A 89 -36.96 -5.02 -13.09
CA THR A 89 -37.26 -3.63 -13.44
C THR A 89 -36.04 -2.74 -13.25
N VAL A 90 -35.23 -2.96 -12.20
CA VAL A 90 -33.98 -2.20 -12.00
C VAL A 90 -32.98 -2.44 -13.14
N ALA A 91 -32.83 -3.69 -13.58
CA ALA A 91 -31.96 -4.02 -14.70
C ALA A 91 -32.42 -3.37 -16.01
N ASP A 92 -33.74 -3.29 -16.24
CA ASP A 92 -34.30 -2.61 -17.41
C ASP A 92 -34.08 -1.08 -17.36
N CYS A 93 -33.83 -0.49 -16.18
CA CYS A 93 -33.44 0.92 -16.05
C CYS A 93 -31.96 1.22 -16.39
N ALA A 94 -31.12 0.20 -16.57
CA ALA A 94 -29.67 0.37 -16.72
C ALA A 94 -29.28 1.23 -17.92
N GLU A 95 -29.86 0.97 -19.10
CA GLU A 95 -29.55 1.75 -20.30
C GLU A 95 -30.00 3.22 -20.20
N PRO A 96 -31.26 3.53 -19.82
CA PRO A 96 -31.69 4.92 -19.60
C PRO A 96 -30.84 5.68 -18.58
N ILE A 97 -30.55 5.08 -17.42
CA ILE A 97 -29.77 5.75 -16.36
C ILE A 97 -28.32 5.97 -16.80
N ARG A 98 -27.69 5.02 -17.50
CA ARG A 98 -26.33 5.22 -18.02
C ARG A 98 -26.28 6.28 -19.11
N ALA A 99 -27.29 6.37 -19.97
CA ALA A 99 -27.38 7.43 -20.97
C ALA A 99 -27.47 8.80 -20.29
N PHE A 100 -28.36 8.93 -19.30
CA PHE A 100 -28.49 10.14 -18.49
C PHE A 100 -27.16 10.56 -17.81
N LEU A 101 -26.44 9.61 -17.21
CA LEU A 101 -25.12 9.88 -16.61
C LEU A 101 -24.09 10.26 -17.69
N ALA A 102 -24.04 9.53 -18.80
CA ALA A 102 -23.10 9.81 -19.89
C ALA A 102 -23.21 11.26 -20.41
N ASP A 103 -24.43 11.79 -20.45
CA ASP A 103 -24.75 13.15 -20.90
C ASP A 103 -24.59 14.23 -19.81
N GLY A 104 -24.08 13.88 -18.63
CA GLY A 104 -23.73 14.83 -17.57
C GLY A 104 -24.65 14.84 -16.35
N GLY A 105 -25.68 13.99 -16.32
CA GLY A 105 -26.59 13.87 -15.18
C GLY A 105 -25.90 13.37 -13.90
N GLY A 106 -26.51 13.67 -12.75
CA GLY A 106 -26.08 13.17 -11.44
C GLY A 106 -27.02 12.12 -10.85
N ILE A 107 -26.54 11.07 -10.19
CA ILE A 107 -27.39 10.17 -9.41
C ILE A 107 -26.87 9.97 -7.98
N PHE A 108 -27.77 10.08 -7.01
CA PHE A 108 -27.53 9.73 -5.61
C PHE A 108 -28.24 8.41 -5.27
N CYS A 109 -27.51 7.41 -4.80
CA CYS A 109 -28.03 6.12 -4.35
C CYS A 109 -27.80 5.94 -2.84
N SER A 110 -28.88 5.73 -2.07
CA SER A 110 -28.76 5.30 -0.67
C SER A 110 -28.49 3.78 -0.57
N ALA A 111 -28.30 3.26 0.65
CA ALA A 111 -27.76 1.91 0.89
C ALA A 111 -28.38 0.78 0.04
N ARG A 112 -29.72 0.67 -0.04
CA ARG A 112 -30.34 -0.40 -0.85
C ARG A 112 -30.26 -0.14 -2.35
N ALA A 113 -30.21 1.12 -2.78
CA ALA A 113 -29.98 1.49 -4.18
C ALA A 113 -28.52 1.24 -4.58
N LEU A 114 -27.57 1.50 -3.67
CA LEU A 114 -26.15 1.18 -3.84
C LEU A 114 -25.94 -0.33 -4.07
N ALA A 115 -26.69 -1.18 -3.37
CA ALA A 115 -26.67 -2.62 -3.59
C ALA A 115 -27.09 -3.03 -5.03
N GLN A 116 -27.68 -2.13 -5.81
CA GLN A 116 -28.14 -2.38 -7.18
C GLN A 116 -27.25 -1.75 -8.27
N VAL A 117 -26.09 -1.17 -7.94
CA VAL A 117 -25.22 -0.51 -8.95
C VAL A 117 -24.81 -1.42 -10.11
N SER A 118 -24.65 -2.73 -9.85
CA SER A 118 -24.39 -3.72 -10.90
C SER A 118 -25.60 -3.98 -11.79
N ALA A 119 -26.81 -4.03 -11.21
CA ALA A 119 -28.05 -4.11 -11.99
C ALA A 119 -28.27 -2.85 -12.84
N LEU A 120 -27.91 -1.66 -12.33
CA LEU A 120 -27.91 -0.40 -13.09
C LEU A 120 -26.78 -0.31 -14.13
N GLY A 121 -25.84 -1.25 -14.13
CA GLY A 121 -24.67 -1.25 -15.01
C GLY A 121 -23.68 -0.12 -14.75
N ILE A 122 -23.68 0.47 -13.55
CA ILE A 122 -22.75 1.52 -13.10
C ILE A 122 -21.37 0.91 -12.81
N ASP A 123 -21.34 -0.13 -11.98
CA ASP A 123 -20.15 -0.92 -11.67
C ASP A 123 -20.46 -2.42 -11.83
N PRO A 124 -19.61 -3.21 -12.50
CA PRO A 124 -19.86 -4.65 -12.60
C PRO A 124 -19.79 -5.36 -11.24
N VAL A 125 -19.03 -4.83 -10.27
CA VAL A 125 -18.87 -5.41 -8.94
C VAL A 125 -19.86 -4.75 -7.97
N PRO A 126 -20.85 -5.49 -7.43
CA PRO A 126 -21.74 -4.96 -6.40
C PRO A 126 -21.09 -5.01 -5.00
N PRO A 127 -21.63 -4.26 -4.02
CA PRO A 127 -21.23 -4.43 -2.62
C PRO A 127 -21.43 -5.88 -2.17
N ASP A 128 -20.39 -6.48 -1.56
CA ASP A 128 -20.40 -7.88 -1.13
C ASP A 128 -21.10 -8.09 0.23
N ALA A 129 -21.29 -7.03 1.02
CA ALA A 129 -22.06 -7.07 2.26
C ALA A 129 -23.25 -6.10 2.21
N THR A 130 -24.46 -6.66 2.20
CA THR A 130 -25.70 -5.87 2.19
C THR A 130 -26.73 -6.47 3.14
N GLY A 131 -27.52 -5.63 3.80
CA GLY A 131 -28.41 -6.14 4.83
C GLY A 131 -29.09 -5.06 5.63
N THR A 132 -29.57 -5.46 6.79
CA THR A 132 -30.09 -4.58 7.83
C THR A 132 -29.36 -4.92 9.12
N GLU A 133 -28.83 -3.92 9.80
CA GLU A 133 -28.06 -4.08 11.04
C GLU A 133 -28.72 -3.33 12.21
N GLU A 134 -28.52 -3.85 13.42
CA GLU A 134 -28.76 -3.11 14.65
C GLU A 134 -27.52 -2.24 14.92
N VAL A 135 -27.70 -0.93 14.89
CA VAL A 135 -26.65 0.04 15.09
C VAL A 135 -26.44 0.21 16.58
N THR A 136 -25.40 -0.42 17.15
CA THR A 136 -25.09 -0.36 18.59
C THR A 136 -24.37 0.91 18.98
N ASP A 137 -23.52 1.43 18.09
CA ASP A 137 -22.75 2.65 18.23
C ASP A 137 -23.07 3.57 17.05
N PRO A 138 -23.01 4.92 17.22
CA PRO A 138 -23.22 5.82 16.10
C PRO A 138 -22.27 5.48 14.93
N VAL A 139 -22.78 5.57 13.71
CA VAL A 139 -22.04 5.17 12.51
C VAL A 139 -22.16 6.23 11.42
N GLY A 140 -21.12 6.34 10.60
CA GLY A 140 -21.14 7.17 9.41
C GLY A 140 -19.82 7.14 8.65
N PRO A 141 -19.64 8.03 7.67
CA PRO A 141 -18.45 8.00 6.83
C PRO A 141 -17.18 8.38 7.61
N LEU A 142 -16.16 7.54 7.46
CA LEU A 142 -14.76 7.87 7.65
C LEU A 142 -14.21 8.41 6.33
N TRP A 143 -14.27 9.73 6.17
CA TRP A 143 -13.90 10.43 4.94
C TRP A 143 -12.41 10.33 4.67
N HIS A 144 -12.04 10.13 3.41
CA HIS A 144 -10.64 10.05 3.01
C HIS A 144 -10.08 11.47 2.78
N PRO A 145 -8.90 11.83 3.35
CA PRO A 145 -8.38 13.21 3.34
C PRO A 145 -8.09 13.75 1.94
N LEU A 146 -7.85 12.88 0.96
CA LEU A 146 -7.70 13.25 -0.45
C LEU A 146 -8.92 14.01 -1.01
N TYR A 147 -10.09 13.79 -0.41
CA TYR A 147 -11.35 14.39 -0.83
C TYR A 147 -11.85 15.43 0.19
N ASP A 148 -11.00 16.00 1.04
CA ASP A 148 -11.39 17.01 2.04
C ASP A 148 -12.08 18.24 1.42
N GLY A 149 -11.72 18.59 0.18
CA GLY A 149 -12.37 19.65 -0.59
C GLY A 149 -13.65 19.25 -1.34
N HIS A 150 -14.18 18.05 -1.11
CA HIS A 150 -15.33 17.52 -1.85
C HIS A 150 -16.66 18.17 -1.39
N PRO A 151 -17.54 18.60 -2.30
CA PRO A 151 -18.78 19.30 -1.94
C PRO A 151 -19.71 18.54 -1.00
N ALA A 152 -19.70 17.20 -1.04
CA ALA A 152 -20.51 16.35 -0.15
C ALA A 152 -20.23 16.57 1.35
N VAL A 153 -19.05 17.08 1.71
CA VAL A 153 -18.66 17.33 3.10
C VAL A 153 -18.43 18.81 3.38
N ASP A 154 -18.95 19.72 2.55
CA ASP A 154 -18.77 21.16 2.73
C ASP A 154 -19.35 21.64 4.08
N GLY A 155 -18.48 22.19 4.93
CA GLY A 155 -18.83 22.63 6.28
C GLY A 155 -19.02 21.49 7.30
N LEU A 156 -18.59 20.27 7.00
CA LEU A 156 -18.34 19.23 7.99
C LEU A 156 -16.86 19.26 8.39
N ASP A 157 -16.58 19.42 9.68
CA ASP A 157 -15.20 19.50 10.18
C ASP A 157 -14.61 18.10 10.41
N GLY A 158 -13.40 17.87 9.90
CA GLY A 158 -12.63 16.63 10.10
C GLY A 158 -13.04 15.49 9.18
N LEU A 159 -12.54 14.28 9.47
CA LEU A 159 -12.71 13.10 8.61
C LEU A 159 -13.75 12.09 9.13
N ARG A 160 -14.31 12.32 10.31
CA ARG A 160 -15.12 11.32 11.03
C ARG A 160 -16.50 11.91 11.30
N HIS A 161 -17.52 11.41 10.62
CA HIS A 161 -18.86 11.98 10.70
C HIS A 161 -19.89 10.90 11.03
N HIS A 162 -20.61 11.04 12.14
CA HIS A 162 -21.78 10.20 12.41
C HIS A 162 -23.00 10.75 11.66
N ILE A 163 -23.65 9.90 10.87
CA ILE A 163 -24.92 10.22 10.19
C ILE A 163 -26.07 9.32 10.66
N ARG A 164 -25.76 8.33 11.50
CA ARG A 164 -26.73 7.39 12.09
C ARG A 164 -26.44 7.17 13.56
N PRO A 165 -27.42 7.28 14.48
CA PRO A 165 -27.18 7.08 15.90
C PRO A 165 -27.28 5.61 16.32
N ALA A 166 -26.75 5.32 17.52
CA ALA A 166 -26.95 4.07 18.23
C ALA A 166 -28.43 3.80 18.58
N GLY A 167 -28.76 2.52 18.80
CA GLY A 167 -30.07 2.05 19.24
C GLY A 167 -31.11 2.00 18.12
N SER A 168 -30.67 2.00 16.86
CA SER A 168 -31.52 2.05 15.68
C SER A 168 -31.30 0.82 14.79
N THR A 169 -32.24 0.55 13.87
CA THR A 169 -32.07 -0.49 12.85
C THR A 169 -32.00 0.19 11.49
N ALA A 170 -31.02 -0.14 10.66
CA ALA A 170 -30.82 0.54 9.39
C ALA A 170 -30.39 -0.42 8.27
N PRO A 171 -30.79 -0.17 7.01
CA PRO A 171 -30.20 -0.86 5.88
C PRO A 171 -28.73 -0.45 5.72
N TYR A 172 -27.90 -1.36 5.22
CA TYR A 172 -26.52 -1.07 4.84
C TYR A 172 -26.14 -1.76 3.53
N ALA A 173 -25.16 -1.19 2.84
CA ALA A 173 -24.44 -1.80 1.73
C ALA A 173 -22.98 -1.36 1.76
N ARG A 174 -22.03 -2.29 1.78
CA ARG A 174 -20.61 -1.98 1.93
C ARG A 174 -19.77 -2.97 1.12
N TYR A 175 -18.62 -2.50 0.66
CA TYR A 175 -17.59 -3.36 0.09
C TYR A 175 -16.62 -3.74 1.22
N GLU A 176 -16.45 -5.03 1.50
CA GLU A 176 -15.56 -5.52 2.56
C GLU A 176 -14.44 -6.38 1.98
N ASP A 177 -14.81 -7.36 1.15
CA ASP A 177 -13.85 -8.31 0.58
C ASP A 177 -13.32 -7.84 -0.79
N VAL A 178 -14.24 -7.40 -1.65
CA VAL A 178 -13.96 -7.13 -3.06
C VAL A 178 -14.23 -5.67 -3.33
N LEU A 179 -13.22 -4.90 -3.73
CA LEU A 179 -13.41 -3.50 -4.08
C LEU A 179 -14.19 -3.35 -5.41
N PRO A 180 -14.91 -2.25 -5.61
CA PRO A 180 -15.52 -1.94 -6.90
C PRO A 180 -14.46 -1.91 -8.01
N GLU A 181 -14.87 -2.20 -9.25
CA GLU A 181 -13.94 -2.17 -10.39
C GLU A 181 -13.60 -0.73 -10.80
N ARG A 182 -14.61 0.16 -10.74
CA ARG A 182 -14.56 1.49 -11.39
C ARG A 182 -14.77 2.65 -10.44
N ALA A 183 -15.22 2.38 -9.22
CA ALA A 183 -15.52 3.43 -8.26
C ALA A 183 -14.26 3.98 -7.59
N ASP A 184 -14.36 5.25 -7.23
CA ASP A 184 -13.59 5.85 -6.15
C ASP A 184 -14.13 5.47 -4.81
N VAL A 185 -13.22 5.23 -3.88
CA VAL A 185 -13.53 5.13 -2.47
C VAL A 185 -13.36 6.51 -1.85
N LEU A 186 -14.48 7.19 -1.58
CA LEU A 186 -14.47 8.50 -0.92
C LEU A 186 -14.41 8.38 0.60
N ALA A 187 -15.07 7.35 1.15
CA ALA A 187 -15.08 7.10 2.58
C ALA A 187 -15.24 5.62 2.93
N SER A 188 -14.56 5.22 4.00
CA SER A 188 -14.85 4.00 4.74
C SER A 188 -15.83 4.30 5.88
N THR A 189 -15.88 3.47 6.92
CA THR A 189 -16.83 3.61 8.01
C THR A 189 -16.14 4.00 9.31
N TYR A 190 -16.79 4.89 10.07
CA TYR A 190 -16.43 5.26 11.42
C TYR A 190 -17.56 4.81 12.37
N ARG A 191 -17.23 4.02 13.39
CA ARG A 191 -18.19 3.44 14.36
C ARG A 191 -17.82 3.86 15.77
N GLY A 192 -18.65 4.71 16.39
CA GLY A 192 -18.45 5.22 17.75
C GLY A 192 -17.18 6.07 17.89
N VAL A 193 -16.06 5.41 18.21
CA VAL A 193 -14.73 6.02 18.31
C VAL A 193 -13.67 5.28 17.50
N GLU A 194 -14.07 4.29 16.71
CA GLU A 194 -13.19 3.41 15.97
C GLU A 194 -13.31 3.66 14.46
N ASP A 195 -12.16 3.82 13.82
CA ASP A 195 -12.04 3.78 12.38
C ASP A 195 -12.18 2.32 11.92
N VAL A 196 -13.05 2.06 10.95
CA VAL A 196 -13.27 0.73 10.36
C VAL A 196 -13.01 0.81 8.85
N PRO A 197 -11.73 0.94 8.41
CA PRO A 197 -11.38 1.20 7.01
C PRO A 197 -11.87 0.14 6.02
N ARG A 198 -11.98 -1.11 6.47
CA ARG A 198 -12.42 -2.25 5.66
C ARG A 198 -13.90 -2.20 5.27
N GLU A 199 -14.70 -1.41 5.97
CA GLU A 199 -16.11 -1.20 5.61
C GLU A 199 -16.22 0.01 4.68
N VAL A 200 -16.05 -0.19 3.37
CA VAL A 200 -16.14 0.89 2.38
C VAL A 200 -17.59 1.24 2.09
N THR A 201 -17.99 2.48 2.34
CA THR A 201 -19.41 2.88 2.34
C THR A 201 -19.75 4.12 1.53
N VAL A 202 -18.82 4.99 1.15
CA VAL A 202 -19.12 6.11 0.24
C VAL A 202 -18.27 6.02 -1.00
N LEU A 203 -18.95 5.94 -2.15
CA LEU A 203 -18.34 5.66 -3.44
C LEU A 203 -18.79 6.65 -4.49
N GLN A 204 -17.90 6.94 -5.43
CA GLN A 204 -18.21 7.78 -6.58
C GLN A 204 -17.84 7.07 -7.89
N TRP A 205 -18.67 7.27 -8.92
CA TRP A 205 -18.38 6.83 -10.28
C TRP A 205 -18.48 7.99 -11.25
N ARG A 206 -17.61 7.99 -12.26
CA ARG A 206 -17.76 8.82 -13.45
C ARG A 206 -18.19 7.96 -14.64
N ILE A 207 -19.30 8.34 -15.27
CA ILE A 207 -19.80 7.71 -16.50
C ILE A 207 -19.99 8.83 -17.52
N GLY A 208 -19.18 8.86 -18.57
CA GLY A 208 -19.12 10.00 -19.49
C GLY A 208 -18.78 11.31 -18.73
N SER A 209 -19.62 12.33 -18.87
CA SER A 209 -19.45 13.59 -18.12
C SER A 209 -20.13 13.60 -16.75
N GLY A 210 -21.10 12.72 -16.48
CA GLY A 210 -21.88 12.72 -15.25
C GLY A 210 -21.28 11.90 -14.11
N THR A 211 -21.99 11.91 -12.98
CA THR A 211 -21.49 11.39 -11.70
C THR A 211 -22.55 10.59 -10.97
N ALA A 212 -22.18 9.42 -10.45
CA ALA A 212 -22.97 8.68 -9.48
C ALA A 212 -22.28 8.70 -8.12
N ILE A 213 -23.05 8.86 -7.05
CA ILE A 213 -22.57 8.69 -5.67
C ILE A 213 -23.44 7.69 -4.92
N GLY A 214 -22.79 6.75 -4.27
CA GLY A 214 -23.42 5.71 -3.45
C GLY A 214 -23.07 5.90 -2.00
N VAL A 215 -24.07 5.85 -1.12
CA VAL A 215 -23.88 5.92 0.34
C VAL A 215 -24.48 4.67 0.97
N GLY A 216 -23.57 3.87 1.53
CA GLY A 216 -23.80 2.56 2.11
C GLY A 216 -24.25 2.55 3.55
N VAL A 217 -23.96 3.61 4.29
CA VAL A 217 -24.51 3.82 5.64
C VAL A 217 -25.98 4.23 5.50
N GLY A 218 -26.88 3.50 6.16
CA GLY A 218 -28.31 3.78 6.11
C GLY A 218 -28.67 5.16 6.65
N MET A 219 -29.33 5.96 5.82
CA MET A 219 -29.93 7.24 6.22
C MET A 219 -31.43 7.05 6.48
N GLU A 220 -31.93 7.66 7.54
CA GLU A 220 -33.36 7.64 7.88
C GLU A 220 -33.82 9.08 8.18
N PHE A 221 -34.89 9.53 7.54
CA PHE A 221 -35.44 10.89 7.64
C PHE A 221 -36.78 10.93 8.39
N ALA A 222 -37.47 9.80 8.54
CA ALA A 222 -38.74 9.72 9.27
C ALA A 222 -38.57 9.72 10.80
N GLN A 223 -37.36 9.42 11.28
CA GLN A 223 -37.03 9.41 12.71
C GLN A 223 -36.21 10.65 13.09
N HIS A 224 -36.59 11.28 14.21
CA HIS A 224 -35.77 12.29 14.87
C HIS A 224 -34.79 11.59 15.81
N ASP A 225 -33.52 11.95 15.67
CA ASP A 225 -32.39 11.34 16.36
C ASP A 225 -31.76 12.37 17.31
N ASP A 226 -30.52 12.17 17.76
CA ASP A 226 -29.81 13.24 18.46
C ASP A 226 -29.54 14.42 17.50
N GLU A 227 -29.63 15.65 18.03
CA GLU A 227 -29.54 16.88 17.23
C GLU A 227 -28.25 16.98 16.41
N THR A 228 -27.16 16.33 16.84
CA THR A 228 -25.87 16.41 16.15
C THR A 228 -25.83 15.47 14.96
N THR A 229 -26.16 14.19 15.17
CA THR A 229 -26.18 13.18 14.10
C THR A 229 -27.23 13.51 13.03
N GLU A 230 -28.41 13.97 13.43
CA GLU A 230 -29.47 14.40 12.50
C GLU A 230 -28.99 15.59 11.64
N ALA A 231 -28.40 16.62 12.24
CA ALA A 231 -27.89 17.77 11.50
C ALA A 231 -26.75 17.39 10.54
N THR A 232 -25.86 16.49 10.94
CA THR A 232 -24.77 16.00 10.08
C THR A 232 -25.29 15.18 8.90
N ARG A 233 -26.25 14.27 9.14
CA ARG A 233 -26.92 13.49 8.08
C ARG A 233 -27.61 14.40 7.07
N GLU A 234 -28.44 15.33 7.55
CA GLU A 234 -29.21 16.24 6.70
C GLU A 234 -28.30 17.16 5.89
N ARG A 235 -27.22 17.67 6.49
CA ARG A 235 -26.22 18.47 5.77
C ARG A 235 -25.57 17.64 4.66
N PHE A 236 -25.01 16.48 5.01
CA PHE A 236 -24.34 15.59 4.06
C PHE A 236 -25.24 15.24 2.86
N ALA A 237 -26.47 14.79 3.12
CA ALA A 237 -27.42 14.45 2.06
C ALA A 237 -27.81 15.69 1.21
N ALA A 238 -28.01 16.85 1.84
CA ALA A 238 -28.37 18.07 1.12
C ALA A 238 -27.23 18.55 0.20
N ASP A 239 -25.99 18.48 0.66
CA ASP A 239 -24.84 18.95 -0.09
C ASP A 239 -24.51 18.03 -1.26
N VAL A 240 -24.68 16.71 -1.10
CA VAL A 240 -24.67 15.74 -2.20
C VAL A 240 -25.72 16.07 -3.27
N ILE A 241 -26.97 16.29 -2.87
CA ILE A 241 -28.08 16.59 -3.81
C ILE A 241 -27.80 17.89 -4.56
N ARG A 242 -27.41 18.96 -3.85
CA ARG A 242 -27.11 20.27 -4.46
C ARG A 242 -25.96 20.18 -5.44
N TRP A 243 -24.88 19.48 -5.07
CA TRP A 243 -23.73 19.31 -5.93
C TRP A 243 -24.08 18.57 -7.21
N LEU A 244 -24.73 17.41 -7.11
CA LEU A 244 -25.13 16.63 -8.30
C LEU A 244 -26.09 17.40 -9.20
N ALA A 245 -26.95 18.25 -8.63
CA ALA A 245 -27.86 19.08 -9.40
C ALA A 245 -27.21 20.38 -9.94
N GLY A 246 -25.87 20.48 -9.90
CA GLY A 246 -25.11 21.54 -10.57
C GLY A 246 -24.86 22.81 -9.76
N ALA A 247 -25.03 22.78 -8.43
CA ALA A 247 -24.80 23.98 -7.60
C ALA A 247 -23.31 24.37 -7.49
N ASN A 248 -22.37 23.43 -7.69
CA ASN A 248 -20.93 23.63 -7.52
C ASN A 248 -20.12 22.88 -8.61
N GLU A 249 -19.19 23.57 -9.28
CA GLU A 249 -18.16 22.92 -10.11
C GLU A 249 -17.12 22.26 -9.18
N TYR A 250 -16.91 20.96 -9.33
CA TYR A 250 -15.89 20.20 -8.59
C TYR A 250 -15.05 19.37 -9.57
N ASP A 251 -13.72 19.48 -9.48
CA ASP A 251 -12.81 18.67 -10.29
C ASP A 251 -12.77 17.24 -9.75
N THR A 252 -13.66 16.41 -10.28
CA THR A 252 -13.69 14.98 -10.01
C THR A 252 -12.51 14.22 -10.64
N ALA A 253 -11.49 14.89 -11.18
CA ALA A 253 -10.37 14.17 -11.78
C ALA A 253 -9.41 13.55 -10.75
N LEU A 254 -9.58 13.85 -9.45
CA LEU A 254 -9.03 13.04 -8.35
C LEU A 254 -9.85 11.77 -8.09
N ALA A 255 -10.94 11.58 -8.83
CA ALA A 255 -11.89 10.51 -8.65
C ALA A 255 -11.64 9.42 -9.71
N THR A 256 -10.47 8.77 -9.62
CA THR A 256 -10.36 7.40 -10.15
C THR A 256 -9.86 6.36 -9.14
N GLY A 257 -9.21 6.77 -8.03
CA GLY A 257 -8.63 5.91 -6.97
C GLY A 257 -7.54 4.94 -7.45
N ARG A 258 -7.39 4.86 -8.77
CA ARG A 258 -6.61 3.94 -9.59
C ARG A 258 -6.16 4.74 -10.82
N PRO A 259 -5.24 5.71 -10.63
CA PRO A 259 -4.72 6.54 -11.72
C PRO A 259 -4.20 5.68 -12.87
N LYS A 260 -4.50 6.09 -14.10
CA LYS A 260 -4.08 5.40 -15.34
C LYS A 260 -3.19 6.27 -16.23
N SER A 261 -3.07 7.56 -15.93
CA SER A 261 -2.29 8.51 -16.69
C SER A 261 -1.34 9.32 -15.82
N GLY A 262 -0.21 9.76 -16.38
CA GLY A 262 0.78 10.58 -15.67
C GLY A 262 0.17 11.80 -14.98
N ARG A 263 -0.80 12.47 -15.63
CA ARG A 263 -1.50 13.63 -15.04
C ARG A 263 -2.33 13.27 -13.81
N GLU A 264 -2.94 12.08 -13.74
CA GLU A 264 -3.68 11.63 -12.56
C GLU A 264 -2.71 11.31 -11.42
N PHE A 265 -1.59 10.66 -11.71
CA PHE A 265 -0.52 10.41 -10.73
C PHE A 265 0.06 11.70 -10.16
N GLU A 266 0.36 12.68 -11.01
CA GLU A 266 0.85 14.00 -10.59
C GLU A 266 -0.12 14.68 -9.62
N ARG A 267 -1.43 14.66 -9.93
CA ARG A 267 -2.45 15.22 -9.05
C ARG A 267 -2.51 14.55 -7.68
N TYR A 268 -2.38 13.23 -7.63
CA TYR A 268 -2.34 12.50 -6.36
C TYR A 268 -1.11 12.85 -5.52
N ARG A 269 0.07 12.91 -6.15
CA ARG A 269 1.29 13.33 -5.47
C ARG A 269 1.22 14.79 -5.02
N ASP A 270 0.68 15.68 -5.84
CA ASP A 270 0.50 17.09 -5.52
C ASP A 270 -0.44 17.29 -4.33
N ALA A 271 -1.55 16.53 -4.26
CA ALA A 271 -2.51 16.56 -3.16
C ALA A 271 -1.86 16.26 -1.81
N LEU A 272 -0.79 15.44 -1.79
CA LEU A 272 -0.05 15.07 -0.57
C LEU A 272 1.31 15.76 -0.43
N SER A 273 1.68 16.65 -1.35
CA SER A 273 2.98 17.34 -1.36
C SER A 273 3.23 18.27 -0.16
N GLY A 274 2.15 18.66 0.53
CA GLY A 274 2.20 19.48 1.74
C GLY A 274 2.48 18.69 3.03
N ASP A 275 2.39 17.36 2.99
CA ASP A 275 2.71 16.50 4.12
C ASP A 275 4.22 16.44 4.33
N ARG A 276 4.65 16.84 5.53
CA ARG A 276 6.06 16.95 5.94
C ARG A 276 6.68 15.64 6.40
N ASP A 277 5.85 14.64 6.64
CA ASP A 277 6.27 13.30 7.00
C ASP A 277 6.34 12.40 5.76
N ARG A 278 5.86 12.87 4.59
CA ARG A 278 5.91 12.12 3.34
C ARG A 278 7.31 12.13 2.71
N PRO A 279 7.96 10.97 2.54
CA PRO A 279 9.28 10.87 1.90
C PRO A 279 9.26 11.40 0.47
N SER A 280 10.35 12.08 0.11
CA SER A 280 10.52 12.73 -1.20
C SER A 280 11.49 11.98 -2.11
N TYR A 281 12.40 11.17 -1.56
CA TYR A 281 13.41 10.44 -2.31
C TYR A 281 13.45 8.93 -2.03
N HIS A 282 12.54 8.43 -1.20
CA HIS A 282 12.16 7.02 -1.14
C HIS A 282 10.94 6.74 -2.02
N VAL A 283 10.78 5.50 -2.46
CA VAL A 283 9.58 5.10 -3.21
C VAL A 283 8.40 5.08 -2.25
N THR A 284 7.32 5.76 -2.62
CA THR A 284 6.01 5.75 -1.97
C THR A 284 4.94 5.56 -3.03
N ALA A 285 3.82 4.91 -2.69
CA ALA A 285 2.66 4.91 -3.58
C ALA A 285 2.14 6.35 -3.75
N PRO A 286 1.49 6.70 -4.88
CA PRO A 286 0.95 8.04 -5.12
C PRO A 286 0.04 8.54 -3.98
N VAL A 287 -0.77 7.64 -3.42
CA VAL A 287 -1.69 7.81 -2.27
C VAL A 287 -1.87 6.44 -1.61
N ASN A 288 -2.52 6.38 -0.46
CA ASN A 288 -2.99 5.14 0.18
C ASN A 288 -1.86 4.20 0.64
N TRP A 289 -2.08 2.89 0.57
CA TRP A 289 -1.24 1.87 1.20
C TRP A 289 -0.16 1.34 0.26
N LEU A 290 1.07 1.21 0.77
CA LEU A 290 2.17 0.48 0.17
C LEU A 290 2.80 -0.43 1.22
N ASN A 291 3.01 -1.70 0.90
CA ASN A 291 3.88 -2.60 1.68
C ASN A 291 4.88 -3.34 0.79
N ASP A 292 4.90 -4.68 0.85
CA ASP A 292 5.94 -5.54 0.33
C ASP A 292 6.32 -5.18 -1.12
N PRO A 293 7.62 -4.98 -1.43
CA PRO A 293 8.09 -4.97 -2.80
C PRO A 293 7.84 -6.35 -3.43
N ASN A 294 7.32 -6.34 -4.64
CA ASN A 294 6.98 -7.52 -5.42
C ASN A 294 7.65 -7.44 -6.79
N GLY A 295 7.98 -8.60 -7.36
CA GLY A 295 8.34 -8.75 -8.77
C GLY A 295 9.41 -7.77 -9.28
N MET A 296 10.36 -7.35 -8.45
CA MET A 296 11.47 -6.50 -8.88
C MET A 296 12.28 -7.17 -9.99
N LEU A 297 12.37 -6.54 -11.15
CA LEU A 297 13.21 -7.02 -12.27
C LEU A 297 13.77 -5.86 -13.09
N HIS A 298 14.88 -6.12 -13.77
CA HIS A 298 15.38 -5.24 -14.83
C HIS A 298 15.04 -5.86 -16.19
N HIS A 299 14.12 -5.23 -16.93
CA HIS A 299 13.61 -5.70 -18.21
C HIS A 299 13.65 -4.55 -19.23
N ASP A 300 14.13 -4.84 -20.44
CA ASP A 300 14.26 -3.88 -21.54
C ASP A 300 14.87 -2.51 -21.12
N GLY A 301 15.97 -2.55 -20.36
CA GLY A 301 16.67 -1.34 -19.91
C GLY A 301 15.98 -0.57 -18.76
N THR A 302 14.87 -1.10 -18.24
CA THR A 302 14.06 -0.47 -17.19
C THR A 302 14.04 -1.34 -15.95
N TYR A 303 14.22 -0.75 -14.78
CA TYR A 303 13.94 -1.37 -13.50
C TYR A 303 12.45 -1.22 -13.19
N HIS A 304 11.76 -2.33 -13.00
CA HIS A 304 10.37 -2.39 -12.57
C HIS A 304 10.35 -2.79 -11.09
N LEU A 305 9.60 -2.03 -10.29
CA LEU A 305 9.30 -2.31 -8.90
C LEU A 305 7.78 -2.40 -8.76
N PHE A 306 7.27 -3.60 -8.55
CA PHE A 306 5.90 -3.78 -8.12
C PHE A 306 5.84 -3.76 -6.60
N TYR A 307 4.65 -3.54 -6.05
CA TYR A 307 4.45 -3.54 -4.61
C TYR A 307 3.01 -3.82 -4.26
N GLN A 308 2.77 -4.40 -3.10
CA GLN A 308 1.42 -4.53 -2.58
C GLN A 308 0.79 -3.14 -2.36
N TYR A 309 -0.40 -2.93 -2.93
CA TYR A 309 -1.11 -1.66 -2.96
C TYR A 309 -2.59 -1.83 -2.61
N ASN A 310 -3.16 -0.94 -1.78
CA ASN A 310 -4.61 -0.90 -1.58
C ASN A 310 -5.19 0.44 -2.12
N PRO A 311 -6.00 0.42 -3.20
CA PRO A 311 -6.59 1.63 -3.75
C PRO A 311 -7.72 2.22 -2.89
N ALA A 312 -8.25 1.50 -1.90
CA ALA A 312 -9.36 1.99 -1.08
C ALA A 312 -8.92 2.89 0.09
N GLY A 313 -7.63 2.89 0.45
CA GLY A 313 -7.13 3.73 1.53
C GLY A 313 -5.83 3.19 2.15
N PRO A 314 -5.25 3.90 3.12
CA PRO A 314 -3.98 3.56 3.75
C PRO A 314 -4.14 2.46 4.82
N TYR A 315 -4.65 1.29 4.42
CA TYR A 315 -4.77 0.10 5.27
C TYR A 315 -4.57 -1.18 4.46
N HIS A 316 -4.10 -2.25 5.10
CA HIS A 316 -3.95 -3.55 4.46
C HIS A 316 -5.29 -4.27 4.30
N HIS A 317 -5.71 -4.46 3.05
CA HIS A 317 -6.83 -5.32 2.60
C HIS A 317 -6.88 -5.32 1.05
N SER A 318 -7.59 -6.28 0.43
CA SER A 318 -7.92 -6.29 -1.01
C SER A 318 -6.74 -5.89 -1.90
N VAL A 319 -5.60 -6.54 -1.67
CA VAL A 319 -4.30 -6.11 -2.19
C VAL A 319 -4.24 -6.23 -3.71
N HIS A 320 -3.67 -5.20 -4.32
CA HIS A 320 -3.32 -5.09 -5.74
C HIS A 320 -1.80 -5.04 -5.89
N TRP A 321 -1.29 -5.13 -7.12
CA TRP A 321 0.10 -4.77 -7.40
C TRP A 321 0.18 -3.36 -7.98
N GLY A 322 0.64 -2.41 -7.17
CA GLY A 322 1.11 -1.11 -7.65
C GLY A 322 2.43 -1.26 -8.41
N HIS A 323 2.80 -0.26 -9.20
CA HIS A 323 3.93 -0.34 -10.11
C HIS A 323 4.66 1.00 -10.23
N ALA A 324 5.98 0.97 -10.07
CA ALA A 324 6.89 2.06 -10.39
C ALA A 324 8.00 1.57 -11.32
N ALA A 325 8.44 2.44 -12.23
CA ALA A 325 9.51 2.16 -13.18
C ALA A 325 10.65 3.16 -13.06
N SER A 326 11.89 2.74 -13.32
CA SER A 326 13.08 3.60 -13.26
C SER A 326 14.14 3.17 -14.26
N GLU A 327 14.83 4.11 -14.90
CA GLU A 327 16.03 3.83 -15.71
C GLU A 327 17.32 3.81 -14.86
N ASP A 328 17.25 4.26 -13.61
CA ASP A 328 18.45 4.43 -12.78
C ASP A 328 18.33 4.06 -11.31
N LEU A 329 17.30 3.28 -10.95
CA LEU A 329 17.00 2.79 -9.59
C LEU A 329 16.64 3.86 -8.55
N VAL A 330 16.66 5.14 -8.90
CA VAL A 330 16.46 6.23 -7.91
C VAL A 330 15.53 7.33 -8.38
N HIS A 331 15.35 7.52 -9.68
CA HIS A 331 14.30 8.38 -10.22
C HIS A 331 13.17 7.50 -10.78
N TRP A 332 11.98 7.63 -10.23
CA TRP A 332 10.85 6.74 -10.46
C TRP A 332 9.71 7.46 -11.18
N GLU A 333 9.07 6.73 -12.09
CA GLU A 333 7.82 7.09 -12.74
C GLU A 333 6.72 6.15 -12.24
N ASP A 334 5.57 6.71 -11.87
CA ASP A 334 4.40 5.89 -11.55
C ASP A 334 3.86 5.20 -12.79
N ARG A 335 3.38 3.97 -12.61
CA ARG A 335 2.72 3.19 -13.64
C ARG A 335 1.33 2.76 -13.15
N PRO A 336 0.37 2.51 -14.06
CA PRO A 336 -0.93 1.96 -13.71
C PRO A 336 -0.79 0.71 -12.83
N VAL A 337 -1.81 0.45 -12.01
CA VAL A 337 -1.92 -0.79 -11.22
C VAL A 337 -1.79 -1.98 -12.16
N ALA A 338 -0.78 -2.82 -11.93
CA ALA A 338 -0.42 -3.93 -12.81
C ALA A 338 -1.32 -5.16 -12.61
N MET A 339 -1.78 -5.39 -11.37
CA MET A 339 -2.69 -6.50 -11.04
C MET A 339 -3.78 -6.07 -10.07
N SER A 340 -4.99 -6.56 -10.33
CA SER A 340 -6.18 -6.41 -9.50
C SER A 340 -6.76 -7.77 -9.14
N PRO A 341 -7.29 -7.96 -7.92
CA PRO A 341 -8.06 -9.14 -7.56
C PRO A 341 -9.19 -9.42 -8.54
N GLU A 342 -9.34 -10.68 -8.98
CA GLU A 342 -10.48 -11.08 -9.80
C GLU A 342 -11.64 -11.50 -8.90
N PRO A 343 -12.83 -10.86 -8.96
CA PRO A 343 -13.95 -11.16 -8.07
C PRO A 343 -14.39 -12.64 -8.03
N GLY A 344 -14.17 -13.38 -9.12
CA GLY A 344 -14.45 -14.81 -9.22
C GLY A 344 -13.22 -15.73 -9.15
N GLY A 345 -12.02 -15.15 -9.16
CA GLY A 345 -10.74 -15.84 -9.27
C GLY A 345 -10.25 -16.42 -7.94
N PRO A 346 -9.09 -17.12 -7.95
CA PRO A 346 -8.46 -17.64 -6.75
C PRO A 346 -7.75 -16.57 -5.91
N ASP A 347 -7.72 -15.33 -6.39
CA ASP A 347 -7.13 -14.14 -5.77
C ASP A 347 -8.15 -13.05 -5.42
N ARG A 348 -9.45 -13.39 -5.39
CA ARG A 348 -10.58 -12.50 -5.06
C ARG A 348 -10.31 -11.57 -3.88
N ASP A 349 -9.69 -12.08 -2.82
CA ASP A 349 -9.48 -11.35 -1.58
C ASP A 349 -8.17 -10.55 -1.60
N GLY A 350 -7.29 -10.77 -2.58
CA GLY A 350 -6.01 -10.07 -2.76
C GLY A 350 -5.01 -10.78 -3.67
N CYS A 351 -4.27 -10.00 -4.46
CA CYS A 351 -3.03 -10.40 -5.12
C CYS A 351 -1.83 -10.04 -4.21
N TRP A 352 -1.44 -10.94 -3.31
CA TRP A 352 -0.35 -10.72 -2.34
C TRP A 352 1.04 -10.93 -2.96
N SER A 353 2.06 -11.14 -2.13
CA SER A 353 3.47 -11.11 -2.51
C SER A 353 3.84 -12.16 -3.55
N GLY A 354 4.85 -11.84 -4.36
CA GLY A 354 5.28 -12.69 -5.45
C GLY A 354 6.45 -12.16 -6.26
N CYS A 355 6.95 -12.99 -7.16
CA CYS A 355 8.05 -12.68 -8.07
C CYS A 355 7.54 -12.39 -9.48
N ALA A 356 8.38 -11.72 -10.27
CA ALA A 356 8.21 -11.56 -11.70
C ALA A 356 9.52 -11.95 -12.40
N VAL A 357 9.40 -12.67 -13.51
CA VAL A 357 10.55 -13.20 -14.26
C VAL A 357 10.28 -13.13 -15.76
N ALA A 358 11.30 -12.74 -16.54
CA ALA A 358 11.25 -12.83 -18.00
C ALA A 358 11.58 -14.27 -18.44
N VAL A 359 10.79 -14.83 -19.35
CA VAL A 359 10.91 -16.22 -19.80
C VAL A 359 10.88 -16.37 -21.31
N ASP A 360 11.56 -17.41 -21.80
CA ASP A 360 11.48 -17.92 -23.17
C ASP A 360 10.79 -19.29 -23.19
N VAL A 361 10.14 -19.62 -24.31
CA VAL A 361 9.56 -20.94 -24.55
C VAL A 361 10.42 -21.68 -25.56
N VAL A 362 11.02 -22.80 -25.13
CA VAL A 362 11.86 -23.66 -25.96
C VAL A 362 11.10 -24.92 -26.31
N GLU A 363 10.93 -25.18 -27.61
CA GLU A 363 10.30 -26.42 -28.10
C GLU A 363 11.10 -27.65 -27.63
N GLY A 364 10.41 -28.61 -27.02
CA GLY A 364 11.01 -29.85 -26.55
C GLY A 364 11.62 -30.68 -27.68
N SER A 365 12.82 -31.24 -27.44
CA SER A 365 13.46 -32.18 -28.38
C SER A 365 12.65 -33.47 -28.65
N ASP A 366 11.65 -33.76 -27.81
CA ASP A 366 10.69 -34.86 -27.97
C ASP A 366 9.47 -34.50 -28.84
N GLY A 367 9.29 -33.22 -29.18
CA GLY A 367 8.16 -32.70 -29.95
C GLY A 367 6.82 -32.74 -29.23
N GLU A 368 6.81 -33.00 -27.91
CA GLU A 368 5.59 -33.13 -27.10
C GLU A 368 5.57 -32.16 -25.90
N THR A 369 6.70 -31.63 -25.43
CA THR A 369 6.75 -30.79 -24.22
C THR A 369 7.58 -29.51 -24.41
N ASP A 370 6.93 -28.36 -24.50
CA ASP A 370 7.61 -27.06 -24.46
C ASP A 370 8.18 -26.80 -23.06
N ARG A 371 9.38 -26.22 -22.99
CA ARG A 371 10.04 -25.82 -21.74
C ARG A 371 9.95 -24.32 -21.60
N VAL A 372 9.64 -23.86 -20.39
CA VAL A 372 9.75 -22.45 -20.03
C VAL A 372 11.10 -22.26 -19.35
N VAL A 373 11.96 -21.41 -19.88
CA VAL A 373 13.30 -21.12 -19.36
C VAL A 373 13.45 -19.61 -19.12
N PRO A 374 14.41 -19.13 -18.32
CA PRO A 374 14.67 -17.71 -18.20
C PRO A 374 14.98 -17.09 -19.57
N ALA A 375 14.51 -15.86 -19.81
CA ALA A 375 14.77 -15.18 -21.07
C ALA A 375 16.27 -15.00 -21.32
N GLY A 376 16.73 -15.32 -22.53
CA GLY A 376 18.14 -15.24 -22.92
C GLY A 376 18.98 -16.49 -22.64
N ASP A 377 18.42 -17.55 -22.03
CA ASP A 377 19.10 -18.85 -21.79
C ASP A 377 18.97 -19.86 -22.96
N VAL A 378 18.52 -19.40 -24.13
CA VAL A 378 18.17 -20.27 -25.28
C VAL A 378 19.36 -20.98 -25.94
N ASP A 379 20.60 -20.65 -25.57
CA ASP A 379 21.81 -21.20 -26.21
C ASP A 379 22.42 -22.43 -25.49
N ASP A 380 21.90 -22.89 -24.34
CA ASP A 380 22.56 -23.94 -23.53
C ASP A 380 21.77 -25.25 -23.35
N ALA A 381 20.70 -25.47 -24.11
CA ALA A 381 19.98 -26.76 -24.12
C ALA A 381 20.77 -27.91 -24.80
N GLY A 382 22.02 -27.67 -25.21
CA GLY A 382 22.88 -28.69 -25.81
C GLY A 382 24.34 -28.28 -25.93
N ASP A 383 25.15 -28.75 -24.98
CA ASP A 383 26.61 -28.93 -24.99
C ASP A 383 27.39 -28.00 -24.04
N ALA A 384 27.83 -28.58 -22.92
CA ALA A 384 28.70 -27.92 -21.95
C ALA A 384 30.03 -27.49 -22.61
N GLY A 385 30.25 -26.17 -22.77
CA GLY A 385 31.58 -25.66 -23.07
C GLY A 385 31.65 -24.26 -23.67
N ASP A 386 32.17 -23.33 -22.86
CA ASP A 386 32.78 -22.04 -23.20
C ASP A 386 31.89 -20.90 -23.73
N ALA A 387 32.17 -19.72 -23.18
CA ALA A 387 31.50 -18.45 -23.42
C ALA A 387 31.74 -17.84 -24.83
N VAL A 388 30.77 -17.02 -25.25
CA VAL A 388 30.87 -15.70 -25.93
C VAL A 388 30.19 -15.56 -27.33
N THR A 389 29.32 -14.54 -27.39
CA THR A 389 28.86 -13.62 -28.48
C THR A 389 27.83 -14.03 -29.53
N ALA A 390 26.75 -13.25 -29.52
CA ALA A 390 25.68 -13.10 -30.50
C ALA A 390 26.13 -12.84 -31.95
N THR A 391 25.36 -13.33 -32.93
CA THR A 391 24.84 -12.54 -34.06
C THR A 391 23.90 -13.36 -34.98
N ASP A 392 22.79 -12.70 -35.35
CA ASP A 392 21.93 -12.86 -36.52
C ASP A 392 21.09 -14.14 -36.73
N VAL A 393 19.82 -14.08 -36.31
CA VAL A 393 18.73 -14.99 -36.72
C VAL A 393 17.55 -14.16 -37.30
N PRO A 394 16.83 -14.62 -38.36
CA PRO A 394 15.85 -13.80 -39.06
C PRO A 394 14.52 -13.70 -38.31
N VAL A 395 13.96 -12.49 -38.31
CA VAL A 395 12.73 -12.05 -37.65
C VAL A 395 11.49 -12.80 -38.19
N ALA A 396 10.98 -13.75 -37.41
CA ALA A 396 9.55 -13.98 -37.28
C ALA A 396 9.01 -12.92 -36.29
N GLU A 397 7.77 -12.45 -36.49
CA GLU A 397 7.15 -11.44 -35.61
C GLU A 397 7.26 -11.88 -34.14
N ALA A 398 8.00 -11.10 -33.34
CA ALA A 398 8.34 -11.39 -31.95
C ALA A 398 7.11 -11.24 -31.05
N ASP A 399 6.71 -12.29 -30.35
CA ASP A 399 6.03 -12.13 -29.06
C ASP A 399 7.10 -11.58 -28.11
N ALA A 400 6.90 -10.40 -27.54
CA ALA A 400 7.87 -9.80 -26.64
C ALA A 400 8.22 -10.79 -25.52
N ASP A 401 9.51 -11.11 -25.38
CA ASP A 401 10.12 -12.03 -24.40
C ASP A 401 9.32 -12.04 -23.06
N ALA A 402 8.52 -13.08 -22.83
CA ALA A 402 7.32 -13.01 -21.99
C ALA A 402 7.63 -12.88 -20.49
N VAL A 403 7.09 -11.85 -19.80
CA VAL A 403 7.21 -11.73 -18.33
C VAL A 403 6.07 -12.47 -17.64
N HIS A 404 6.40 -13.29 -16.65
CA HIS A 404 5.45 -14.03 -15.81
C HIS A 404 5.55 -13.57 -14.36
N ALA A 405 4.40 -13.40 -13.71
CA ALA A 405 4.28 -13.15 -12.28
C ALA A 405 3.80 -14.41 -11.56
N LEU A 406 4.55 -14.87 -10.56
CA LEU A 406 4.15 -15.93 -9.63
C LEU A 406 3.87 -15.30 -8.27
N TYR A 407 2.60 -15.31 -7.85
CA TYR A 407 2.11 -14.52 -6.71
C TYR A 407 1.17 -15.32 -5.81
N THR A 408 1.02 -14.88 -4.56
CA THR A 408 0.05 -15.48 -3.65
C THR A 408 -1.34 -14.91 -3.92
N GLY A 409 -2.24 -15.75 -4.42
CA GLY A 409 -3.66 -15.44 -4.55
C GLY A 409 -4.45 -15.77 -3.28
N GLY A 410 -5.25 -14.82 -2.83
CA GLY A 410 -6.15 -14.95 -1.69
C GLY A 410 -7.59 -15.30 -2.03
N ARG A 411 -8.12 -16.36 -1.39
CA ARG A 411 -9.56 -16.66 -1.46
C ARG A 411 -10.07 -17.47 -0.29
N ASP A 412 -11.12 -16.97 0.37
CA ASP A 412 -11.79 -17.63 1.48
C ASP A 412 -10.77 -18.03 2.58
N GLY A 413 -9.81 -17.13 2.83
CA GLY A 413 -8.70 -17.35 3.76
C GLY A 413 -7.52 -18.15 3.21
N TRP A 414 -7.68 -18.87 2.09
CA TRP A 414 -6.58 -19.61 1.49
C TRP A 414 -5.58 -18.67 0.81
N GLN A 415 -4.30 -18.97 1.00
CA GLN A 415 -3.16 -18.35 0.32
C GLN A 415 -2.53 -19.41 -0.59
N ARG A 416 -2.51 -19.18 -1.90
CA ARG A 416 -2.03 -20.19 -2.87
C ARG A 416 -1.27 -19.56 -4.04
N PRO A 417 -0.22 -20.23 -4.55
CA PRO A 417 0.50 -19.79 -5.74
C PRO A 417 -0.43 -19.67 -6.95
N CYS A 418 -0.41 -18.52 -7.59
CA CYS A 418 -1.09 -18.17 -8.82
C CYS A 418 -0.07 -17.62 -9.83
N LEU A 419 -0.32 -17.85 -11.10
CA LEU A 419 0.51 -17.43 -12.22
C LEU A 419 -0.25 -16.41 -13.07
N ALA A 420 0.42 -15.35 -13.50
CA ALA A 420 -0.11 -14.39 -14.45
C ALA A 420 0.96 -14.02 -15.50
N THR A 421 0.54 -13.57 -16.67
CA THR A 421 1.43 -13.22 -17.79
C THR A 421 1.21 -11.76 -18.18
N ALA A 422 2.29 -11.02 -18.36
CA ALA A 422 2.22 -9.61 -18.76
C ALA A 422 1.48 -9.45 -20.11
N THR A 423 0.63 -8.43 -20.20
CA THR A 423 -0.19 -8.14 -21.40
C THR A 423 0.45 -7.14 -22.37
N ASP A 424 1.54 -6.50 -21.94
CA ASP A 424 2.21 -5.40 -22.65
C ASP A 424 3.67 -5.28 -22.19
N ALA A 425 4.51 -4.67 -23.03
CA ALA A 425 5.94 -4.49 -22.76
C ALA A 425 6.24 -3.49 -21.63
N ASP A 426 5.31 -2.58 -21.33
CA ASP A 426 5.45 -1.65 -20.21
C ASP A 426 5.12 -2.31 -18.85
N LEU A 427 4.67 -3.58 -18.87
CA LEU A 427 4.25 -4.39 -17.71
C LEU A 427 3.13 -3.74 -16.90
N THR A 428 2.21 -3.06 -17.59
CA THR A 428 1.08 -2.31 -16.97
C THR A 428 -0.19 -3.13 -16.80
N GLY A 429 -0.19 -4.39 -17.24
CA GLY A 429 -1.25 -5.35 -17.00
C GLY A 429 -0.73 -6.78 -17.02
N PHE A 430 -1.40 -7.65 -16.27
CA PHE A 430 -1.18 -9.10 -16.27
C PHE A 430 -2.51 -9.84 -16.40
N GLU A 431 -2.52 -10.86 -17.24
CA GLU A 431 -3.64 -11.79 -17.40
C GLU A 431 -3.39 -13.04 -16.57
N THR A 432 -4.35 -13.43 -15.72
CA THR A 432 -4.20 -14.59 -14.85
C THR A 432 -4.33 -15.90 -15.65
N ALA A 433 -3.56 -16.93 -15.26
CA ALA A 433 -3.63 -18.23 -15.91
C ALA A 433 -4.91 -18.98 -15.53
N GLU A 434 -5.59 -19.57 -16.52
CA GLU A 434 -6.78 -20.43 -16.30
C GLU A 434 -6.50 -21.63 -15.38
N THR A 435 -5.24 -22.05 -15.29
CA THR A 435 -4.78 -23.15 -14.42
C THR A 435 -4.68 -22.78 -12.96
N ASN A 436 -4.89 -21.51 -12.60
CA ASN A 436 -4.75 -21.05 -11.22
C ASN A 436 -5.76 -21.69 -10.26
N PRO A 437 -5.37 -21.91 -8.99
CA PRO A 437 -4.00 -21.80 -8.47
C PRO A 437 -3.11 -22.95 -9.00
N VAL A 438 -1.84 -22.66 -9.31
CA VAL A 438 -0.87 -23.63 -9.85
C VAL A 438 -0.46 -24.68 -8.81
N VAL A 439 -0.58 -24.36 -7.52
CA VAL A 439 -0.61 -25.34 -6.43
C VAL A 439 -1.99 -25.32 -5.77
N ARG A 440 -2.81 -26.32 -6.07
CA ARG A 440 -4.21 -26.38 -5.62
C ARG A 440 -4.37 -26.50 -4.11
N SER A 441 -3.46 -27.23 -3.47
CA SER A 441 -3.44 -27.45 -2.04
C SER A 441 -2.03 -27.87 -1.61
N PRO A 442 -1.52 -27.38 -0.47
CA PRO A 442 -0.27 -27.89 0.09
C PRO A 442 -0.40 -29.39 0.42
N PRO A 443 0.69 -30.18 0.33
CA PRO A 443 0.69 -31.59 0.70
C PRO A 443 0.25 -31.79 2.16
N PRO A 444 -0.62 -32.79 2.47
CA PRO A 444 -1.07 -33.03 3.85
C PRO A 444 0.06 -33.36 4.83
N GLU A 445 1.19 -33.85 4.34
CA GLU A 445 2.39 -34.16 5.12
C GLU A 445 3.17 -32.93 5.59
N LEU A 446 2.86 -31.74 5.07
CA LEU A 446 3.48 -30.49 5.49
C LEU A 446 2.98 -30.00 6.86
N ASP A 447 1.86 -30.55 7.37
CA ASP A 447 1.29 -30.25 8.70
C ASP A 447 1.31 -28.75 9.04
N LEU A 448 0.71 -27.94 8.17
CA LEU A 448 0.74 -26.47 8.28
C LEU A 448 -0.07 -25.97 9.48
N SER A 449 0.43 -24.92 10.13
CA SER A 449 -0.33 -24.18 11.13
C SER A 449 -1.43 -23.33 10.49
N SER A 450 -2.46 -23.01 11.29
CA SER A 450 -3.66 -22.27 10.86
C SER A 450 -4.10 -21.29 11.95
N THR A 451 -4.70 -20.18 11.55
CA THR A 451 -5.37 -19.23 12.45
C THR A 451 -6.86 -19.09 12.10
N PRO A 452 -7.71 -18.55 12.99
CA PRO A 452 -9.11 -18.32 12.65
C PRO A 452 -9.24 -17.44 11.39
N GLY A 453 -9.82 -18.01 10.32
CA GLY A 453 -9.95 -17.33 9.03
C GLY A 453 -8.86 -17.66 8.02
N GLU A 454 -7.73 -18.27 8.43
CA GLU A 454 -6.65 -18.71 7.53
C GLU A 454 -6.38 -20.20 7.74
N PRO A 455 -6.83 -21.08 6.83
CA PRO A 455 -6.72 -22.52 7.01
C PRO A 455 -5.29 -23.06 6.91
N ALA A 456 -4.36 -22.28 6.33
CA ALA A 456 -2.96 -22.67 6.16
C ALA A 456 -2.09 -21.43 5.92
N HIS A 457 -1.01 -21.27 6.69
CA HIS A 457 0.02 -20.28 6.38
C HIS A 457 0.97 -20.83 5.30
N PHE A 458 0.79 -20.34 4.08
CA PHE A 458 1.47 -20.85 2.89
C PHE A 458 1.47 -19.78 1.78
N ARG A 459 2.49 -18.94 1.75
CA ARG A 459 2.53 -17.75 0.89
C ARG A 459 3.95 -17.29 0.61
N ASP A 460 4.05 -16.28 -0.25
CA ASP A 460 5.25 -15.52 -0.58
C ASP A 460 6.32 -16.39 -1.25
N HIS A 461 6.53 -16.11 -2.53
CA HIS A 461 7.34 -16.95 -3.40
C HIS A 461 8.72 -16.33 -3.58
N CYS A 462 9.76 -17.17 -3.64
CA CYS A 462 11.03 -16.83 -4.27
C CYS A 462 11.28 -17.82 -5.39
N LEU A 463 11.62 -17.32 -6.58
CA LEU A 463 11.77 -18.11 -7.80
C LEU A 463 13.20 -18.01 -8.34
N TRP A 464 13.80 -19.13 -8.71
CA TRP A 464 15.04 -19.18 -9.48
C TRP A 464 15.07 -20.38 -10.42
N TYR A 465 16.00 -20.35 -11.38
CA TYR A 465 16.20 -21.43 -12.33
C TYR A 465 17.59 -22.04 -12.14
N GLU A 466 17.65 -23.37 -11.99
CA GLU A 466 18.88 -24.13 -11.78
C GLU A 466 18.62 -25.58 -12.25
N ASP A 467 19.65 -26.29 -12.73
CA ASP A 467 19.56 -27.71 -13.11
C ASP A 467 18.37 -28.06 -14.04
N ASP A 468 18.12 -27.22 -15.06
CA ASP A 468 17.05 -27.39 -16.05
C ASP A 468 15.64 -27.41 -15.43
N ARG A 469 15.47 -26.71 -14.30
CA ARG A 469 14.21 -26.59 -13.56
C ARG A 469 14.04 -25.24 -12.89
N TRP A 470 12.79 -24.81 -12.81
CA TRP A 470 12.37 -23.79 -11.88
C TRP A 470 12.30 -24.34 -10.47
N HIS A 471 12.80 -23.57 -9.54
CA HIS A 471 12.69 -23.81 -8.11
C HIS A 471 11.90 -22.67 -7.49
N GLN A 472 11.05 -22.98 -6.52
CA GLN A 472 10.50 -21.95 -5.65
C GLN A 472 10.61 -22.30 -4.17
N LEU A 473 10.85 -21.28 -3.35
CA LEU A 473 10.57 -21.32 -1.92
C LEU A 473 9.20 -20.70 -1.66
N ILE A 474 8.48 -21.26 -0.69
CA ILE A 474 7.23 -20.71 -0.16
C ILE A 474 7.38 -20.57 1.36
N GLY A 475 7.00 -19.43 1.90
CA GLY A 475 6.94 -19.17 3.33
C GLY A 475 5.80 -19.96 3.98
N ALA A 476 6.09 -20.58 5.12
CA ALA A 476 5.15 -21.44 5.82
C ALA A 476 5.31 -21.38 7.34
N GLY A 477 4.24 -21.75 8.03
CA GLY A 477 4.28 -22.14 9.44
C GLY A 477 3.94 -23.62 9.58
N LEU A 478 4.78 -24.38 10.28
CA LEU A 478 4.58 -25.80 10.53
C LEU A 478 4.07 -26.01 11.96
N GLN A 479 3.04 -26.84 12.09
CA GLN A 479 2.49 -27.26 13.38
C GLN A 479 3.60 -27.91 14.22
N ASP A 480 3.72 -27.46 15.48
CA ASP A 480 4.69 -27.96 16.48
C ASP A 480 6.17 -27.90 16.05
N ARG A 481 6.50 -27.14 15.00
CA ARG A 481 7.86 -27.04 14.42
C ARG A 481 8.32 -25.61 14.17
N GLY A 482 7.41 -24.65 13.99
CA GLY A 482 7.71 -23.22 13.79
C GLY A 482 7.79 -22.80 12.32
N GLY A 483 8.47 -21.70 12.03
CA GLY A 483 8.59 -21.13 10.69
C GLY A 483 9.40 -22.04 9.74
N ALA A 484 9.02 -22.04 8.46
CA ALA A 484 9.68 -22.84 7.43
C ALA A 484 9.70 -22.16 6.05
N ALA A 485 10.75 -22.43 5.29
CA ALA A 485 10.82 -22.18 3.85
C ALA A 485 10.73 -23.53 3.14
N VAL A 486 9.70 -23.72 2.32
CA VAL A 486 9.40 -25.02 1.69
C VAL A 486 9.68 -25.00 0.19
N LEU A 487 10.31 -26.06 -0.31
CA LEU A 487 10.83 -26.14 -1.67
C LEU A 487 9.87 -26.87 -2.61
N TYR A 488 9.65 -26.28 -3.78
CA TYR A 488 9.01 -26.94 -4.92
C TYR A 488 9.85 -26.78 -6.19
N THR A 489 9.74 -27.75 -7.11
CA THR A 489 10.36 -27.67 -8.44
C THR A 489 9.34 -27.80 -9.56
N SER A 490 9.61 -27.18 -10.71
CA SER A 490 8.76 -27.20 -11.91
C SER A 490 9.61 -27.16 -13.19
N ARG A 491 9.04 -27.60 -14.31
CA ARG A 491 9.63 -27.46 -15.65
C ARG A 491 9.01 -26.33 -16.48
N ASP A 492 7.84 -25.85 -16.07
CA ASP A 492 6.97 -25.03 -16.93
C ASP A 492 6.23 -23.92 -16.16
N LEU A 493 6.57 -23.72 -14.88
CA LEU A 493 5.94 -22.81 -13.91
C LEU A 493 4.47 -23.14 -13.56
N ARG A 494 3.90 -24.20 -14.13
CA ARG A 494 2.49 -24.56 -14.01
C ARG A 494 2.30 -25.82 -13.17
N GLU A 495 3.14 -26.83 -13.39
CA GLU A 495 3.12 -28.06 -12.61
C GLU A 495 4.27 -28.08 -11.61
N TRP A 496 3.94 -28.13 -10.32
CA TRP A 496 4.90 -28.04 -9.22
C TRP A 496 4.97 -29.35 -8.42
N THR A 497 6.19 -29.79 -8.13
CA THR A 497 6.51 -30.97 -7.30
C THR A 497 7.08 -30.50 -5.97
N TYR A 498 6.51 -30.98 -4.86
CA TYR A 498 7.02 -30.69 -3.52
C TYR A 498 8.27 -31.51 -3.20
N GLU A 499 9.34 -30.87 -2.74
CA GLU A 499 10.64 -31.52 -2.44
C GLU A 499 10.98 -31.59 -0.93
N GLY A 500 10.13 -31.02 -0.08
CA GLY A 500 10.37 -30.93 1.37
C GLY A 500 10.70 -29.51 1.84
N PRO A 501 10.92 -29.32 3.15
CA PRO A 501 11.38 -28.03 3.69
C PRO A 501 12.86 -27.80 3.35
N ALA A 502 13.19 -26.65 2.80
CA ALA A 502 14.58 -26.23 2.59
C ALA A 502 15.26 -25.85 3.91
N LEU A 503 14.53 -25.12 4.76
CA LEU A 503 14.95 -24.75 6.11
C LEU A 503 13.71 -24.66 7.03
N VAL A 504 13.89 -25.01 8.30
CA VAL A 504 12.89 -24.90 9.37
C VAL A 504 13.60 -24.35 10.60
N THR A 505 12.90 -23.61 11.45
CA THR A 505 13.40 -23.19 12.77
C THR A 505 13.99 -24.37 13.56
N GLU A 506 15.11 -24.13 14.27
CA GLU A 506 15.77 -25.16 15.08
C GLU A 506 14.99 -25.53 16.34
N GLU A 507 14.35 -24.56 16.99
CA GLU A 507 13.47 -24.75 18.14
C GLU A 507 12.00 -24.59 17.74
N ALA A 508 11.14 -25.45 18.30
CA ALA A 508 9.71 -25.43 18.04
C ALA A 508 9.03 -24.26 18.78
N ASP A 509 9.16 -23.04 18.26
CA ASP A 509 8.32 -21.93 18.67
C ASP A 509 6.98 -22.03 17.94
N SER A 510 6.03 -22.69 18.60
CA SER A 510 4.67 -22.86 18.09
C SER A 510 4.05 -21.50 17.81
N GLY A 511 3.74 -21.21 16.54
CA GLY A 511 3.09 -19.97 16.12
C GLY A 511 3.93 -19.08 15.21
N VAL A 512 5.24 -19.31 15.10
CA VAL A 512 6.08 -18.59 14.13
C VAL A 512 5.72 -19.02 12.70
N VAL A 513 5.55 -18.05 11.83
CA VAL A 513 5.35 -18.21 10.38
C VAL A 513 6.46 -17.44 9.69
N TRP A 514 7.10 -18.05 8.69
CA TRP A 514 8.02 -17.33 7.82
C TRP A 514 7.30 -16.81 6.58
N GLU A 515 7.53 -15.55 6.29
CA GLU A 515 7.04 -14.78 5.14
C GLU A 515 8.22 -14.40 4.24
N CYS A 516 7.91 -14.12 2.98
CA CYS A 516 8.85 -13.60 1.98
C CYS A 516 10.24 -14.28 2.00
N PRO A 517 10.34 -15.63 1.96
CA PRO A 517 11.64 -16.26 1.88
C PRO A 517 12.32 -15.90 0.55
N GLU A 518 13.62 -15.56 0.56
CA GLU A 518 14.39 -15.36 -0.66
C GLU A 518 15.79 -15.96 -0.53
N LEU A 519 16.16 -16.78 -1.52
CA LEU A 519 17.49 -17.37 -1.65
C LEU A 519 18.32 -16.56 -2.65
N LEU A 520 19.46 -16.05 -2.21
CA LEU A 520 20.41 -15.30 -3.01
C LEU A 520 21.76 -16.03 -3.05
N ARG A 521 22.31 -16.16 -4.26
CA ARG A 521 23.54 -16.92 -4.53
C ARG A 521 24.72 -15.95 -4.65
N PHE A 522 25.75 -16.10 -3.82
CA PHE A 522 27.01 -15.36 -3.96
C PHE A 522 28.18 -16.32 -4.19
N PRO A 523 29.32 -15.85 -4.73
CA PRO A 523 30.46 -16.73 -5.04
C PRO A 523 31.06 -17.50 -3.85
N GLU A 524 30.95 -16.95 -2.63
CA GLU A 524 31.54 -17.55 -1.42
C GLU A 524 30.55 -18.34 -0.57
N ALA A 525 29.30 -17.89 -0.52
CA ALA A 525 28.23 -18.49 0.27
C ALA A 525 26.87 -18.02 -0.24
N ASP A 526 25.82 -18.72 0.14
CA ASP A 526 24.44 -18.34 -0.11
C ASP A 526 23.87 -17.57 1.06
N LEU A 527 22.89 -16.72 0.77
CA LEU A 527 22.09 -16.00 1.75
C LEU A 527 20.63 -16.41 1.58
N LEU A 528 20.01 -16.93 2.62
CA LEU A 528 18.56 -17.08 2.72
C LEU A 528 18.05 -16.06 3.73
N HIS A 529 17.08 -15.23 3.36
CA HIS A 529 16.38 -14.38 4.34
C HIS A 529 14.89 -14.72 4.37
N VAL A 530 14.26 -14.44 5.52
CA VAL A 530 12.84 -14.65 5.81
C VAL A 530 12.36 -13.54 6.73
N SER A 531 11.08 -13.20 6.65
CA SER A 531 10.44 -12.24 7.55
C SER A 531 9.52 -12.99 8.53
N ASP A 532 9.54 -12.69 9.84
CA ASP A 532 8.86 -13.53 10.86
C ASP A 532 7.86 -12.77 11.75
N TYR A 533 7.24 -11.73 11.19
CA TYR A 533 6.40 -10.69 11.80
C TYR A 533 7.15 -9.68 12.68
N GLU A 534 8.27 -10.06 13.29
CA GLU A 534 9.06 -9.17 14.14
C GLU A 534 10.23 -8.59 13.36
N ASP A 535 11.07 -9.47 12.82
CA ASP A 535 12.35 -9.18 12.17
C ASP A 535 12.42 -9.73 10.74
N VAL A 536 13.45 -9.27 10.01
CA VAL A 536 13.95 -9.97 8.83
C VAL A 536 15.18 -10.76 9.23
N ARG A 537 15.02 -12.07 9.41
CA ARG A 537 16.13 -12.98 9.73
C ARG A 537 16.87 -13.38 8.47
N TYR A 538 18.18 -13.52 8.55
CA TYR A 538 18.99 -14.06 7.47
C TYR A 538 19.88 -15.20 7.96
N PHE A 539 20.22 -16.08 7.03
CA PHE A 539 21.09 -17.23 7.20
C PHE A 539 22.14 -17.19 6.10
N VAL A 540 23.41 -17.21 6.48
CA VAL A 540 24.54 -17.41 5.56
C VAL A 540 24.91 -18.89 5.60
N GLY A 541 25.15 -19.49 4.44
CA GLY A 541 25.55 -20.89 4.36
C GLY A 541 25.57 -21.43 2.95
N ALA A 542 25.09 -22.65 2.75
CA ALA A 542 25.05 -23.31 1.46
C ALA A 542 23.72 -24.02 1.21
N PHE A 543 23.05 -23.67 0.12
CA PHE A 543 21.94 -24.43 -0.41
C PHE A 543 22.45 -25.57 -1.29
N ASP A 544 21.99 -26.78 -0.98
CA ASP A 544 22.30 -28.01 -1.70
C ASP A 544 21.09 -28.38 -2.58
N ALA A 545 21.24 -28.23 -3.89
CA ALA A 545 20.16 -28.50 -4.85
C ALA A 545 19.81 -30.00 -4.96
N ASP A 546 20.77 -30.91 -4.71
CA ASP A 546 20.54 -32.37 -4.74
C ASP A 546 19.72 -32.82 -3.53
N ASP A 547 20.04 -32.31 -2.34
CA ASP A 547 19.32 -32.63 -1.09
C ASP A 547 18.09 -31.73 -0.88
N GLY A 548 18.01 -30.59 -1.58
CA GLY A 548 16.98 -29.56 -1.42
C GLY A 548 17.00 -28.92 -0.02
N ARG A 549 18.17 -28.74 0.59
CA ARG A 549 18.34 -28.24 1.97
C ARG A 549 19.32 -27.09 2.06
N PHE A 550 19.01 -26.12 2.91
CA PHE A 550 19.93 -25.05 3.29
C PHE A 550 20.73 -25.45 4.54
N ARG A 551 22.05 -25.43 4.46
CA ARG A 551 22.95 -25.66 5.60
C ARG A 551 23.42 -24.31 6.11
N VAL A 552 23.07 -23.99 7.35
CA VAL A 552 23.38 -22.70 7.99
C VAL A 552 24.79 -22.75 8.58
N ASP A 553 25.60 -21.75 8.25
CA ASP A 553 26.92 -21.50 8.84
C ASP A 553 26.89 -20.33 9.83
N ASP A 554 26.08 -19.30 9.54
CA ASP A 554 25.86 -18.13 10.40
C ASP A 554 24.44 -17.58 10.24
N GLU A 555 23.94 -16.84 11.23
CA GLU A 555 22.60 -16.24 11.19
C GLU A 555 22.57 -14.86 11.87
N GLY A 556 21.60 -14.04 11.48
CA GLY A 556 21.41 -12.74 12.10
C GLY A 556 20.13 -12.04 11.66
N VAL A 557 20.03 -10.76 12.02
CA VAL A 557 18.93 -9.87 11.62
C VAL A 557 19.45 -8.92 10.55
N LEU A 558 18.74 -8.85 9.42
CA LEU A 558 19.13 -8.07 8.25
C LEU A 558 19.05 -6.57 8.55
N ASP A 559 18.01 -6.15 9.27
CA ASP A 559 17.81 -4.78 9.71
C ASP A 559 16.95 -4.81 10.98
N PRO A 560 17.42 -4.25 12.11
CA PRO A 560 16.72 -4.37 13.39
C PRO A 560 15.57 -3.35 13.55
N GLY A 561 15.21 -2.61 12.50
CA GLY A 561 14.22 -1.54 12.56
C GLY A 561 12.94 -1.81 11.78
N ALA A 562 12.47 -0.79 11.06
CA ALA A 562 11.20 -0.81 10.35
C ALA A 562 11.25 -1.58 9.03
N PHE A 563 12.42 -2.01 8.58
CA PHE A 563 12.62 -2.73 7.32
C PHE A 563 12.06 -4.15 7.39
N TYR A 564 11.26 -4.54 6.41
CA TYR A 564 10.54 -5.81 6.38
C TYR A 564 10.30 -6.29 4.94
N ALA A 565 10.03 -7.59 4.76
CA ALA A 565 9.63 -8.21 3.49
C ALA A 565 10.49 -7.79 2.27
N PRO A 566 11.83 -7.87 2.33
CA PRO A 566 12.65 -7.43 1.21
C PRO A 566 12.54 -8.34 -0.01
N GLN A 567 12.76 -7.74 -1.17
CA GLN A 567 12.97 -8.46 -2.42
C GLN A 567 14.19 -7.90 -3.14
N SER A 568 14.85 -8.75 -3.93
CA SER A 568 16.09 -8.42 -4.60
C SER A 568 16.00 -8.56 -6.12
N LEU A 569 16.91 -7.88 -6.82
CA LEU A 569 17.16 -8.06 -8.24
C LEU A 569 18.65 -8.09 -8.53
N SER A 570 19.03 -8.75 -9.62
CA SER A 570 20.38 -8.65 -10.19
C SER A 570 20.44 -7.52 -11.20
N THR A 571 21.40 -6.61 -11.05
CA THR A 571 21.63 -5.53 -12.01
C THR A 571 22.42 -6.05 -13.23
N PRO A 572 22.36 -5.36 -14.38
CA PRO A 572 23.17 -5.72 -15.55
C PRO A 572 24.69 -5.75 -15.31
N ASP A 573 25.17 -5.06 -14.27
CA ASP A 573 26.57 -5.07 -13.86
C ASP A 573 26.91 -6.09 -12.76
N GLY A 574 26.01 -7.04 -12.49
CA GLY A 574 26.24 -8.21 -11.63
C GLY A 574 26.14 -7.95 -10.13
N ARG A 575 25.52 -6.84 -9.71
CA ARG A 575 25.27 -6.55 -8.29
C ARG A 575 23.89 -7.06 -7.89
N THR A 576 23.77 -7.48 -6.64
CA THR A 576 22.47 -7.77 -6.03
C THR A 576 21.97 -6.52 -5.32
N ILE A 577 20.81 -6.02 -5.73
CA ILE A 577 20.15 -4.86 -5.13
C ILE A 577 18.89 -5.34 -4.43
N THR A 578 18.78 -5.02 -3.14
CA THR A 578 17.64 -5.35 -2.29
C THR A 578 16.90 -4.08 -1.88
N VAL A 579 15.58 -4.14 -1.91
CA VAL A 579 14.68 -3.12 -1.40
C VAL A 579 13.73 -3.79 -0.43
N GLY A 580 13.42 -3.16 0.70
CA GLY A 580 12.44 -3.64 1.67
C GLY A 580 11.35 -2.63 1.94
N TRP A 581 10.21 -3.12 2.42
CA TRP A 581 9.14 -2.28 2.93
C TRP A 581 9.57 -1.67 4.28
N LEU A 582 9.38 -0.36 4.43
CA LEU A 582 9.50 0.34 5.69
C LEU A 582 8.12 0.46 6.35
N ARG A 583 7.91 -0.36 7.38
CA ARG A 583 6.69 -0.37 8.20
C ARG A 583 6.45 1.02 8.81
N GLU A 584 5.19 1.44 8.88
CA GLU A 584 4.84 2.64 9.63
C GLU A 584 5.02 2.40 11.13
N GLU A 585 5.55 3.39 11.84
CA GLU A 585 5.68 3.37 13.30
C GLU A 585 4.84 4.48 13.95
N ARG A 586 3.68 4.77 13.33
CA ARG A 586 2.59 5.63 13.81
C ARG A 586 1.27 4.85 13.77
N SER A 587 0.26 5.32 14.52
CA SER A 587 -1.05 4.65 14.59
C SER A 587 -1.76 4.53 13.23
N ALA A 588 -2.64 3.55 13.08
CA ALA A 588 -3.46 3.38 11.87
C ALA A 588 -4.37 4.60 11.61
N ALA A 589 -4.87 5.26 12.65
CA ALA A 589 -5.63 6.50 12.52
C ALA A 589 -4.77 7.64 11.94
N SER A 590 -3.52 7.78 12.39
CA SER A 590 -2.59 8.77 11.82
C SER A 590 -2.18 8.43 10.38
N GLN A 591 -2.16 7.15 10.00
CA GLN A 591 -1.98 6.74 8.60
C GLN A 591 -3.19 7.14 7.74
N TRP A 592 -4.42 6.92 8.25
CA TRP A 592 -5.65 7.39 7.61
C TRP A 592 -5.66 8.90 7.40
N ASP A 593 -5.39 9.66 8.47
CA ASP A 593 -5.41 11.12 8.44
C ASP A 593 -4.36 11.70 7.48
N ALA A 594 -3.22 11.02 7.31
CA ALA A 594 -2.20 11.38 6.31
C ALA A 594 -2.62 11.02 4.86
N GLY A 595 -3.54 10.07 4.67
CA GLY A 595 -3.96 9.58 3.36
C GLY A 595 -2.93 8.69 2.67
N TRP A 596 -1.90 8.23 3.40
CA TRP A 596 -0.89 7.29 2.90
C TRP A 596 -0.22 6.49 4.02
N SER A 597 0.31 5.33 3.65
CA SER A 597 1.05 4.44 4.54
C SER A 597 2.13 3.67 3.77
N GLY A 598 3.29 3.54 4.40
CA GLY A 598 4.43 2.77 3.92
C GLY A 598 5.34 3.53 2.96
N ALA A 599 6.59 3.10 2.92
CA ALA A 599 7.59 3.52 1.96
C ALA A 599 8.53 2.35 1.68
N MET A 600 9.26 2.38 0.58
CA MET A 600 10.37 1.47 0.35
C MET A 600 11.66 2.01 0.97
N SER A 601 12.57 1.14 1.36
CA SER A 601 13.94 1.50 1.70
C SER A 601 14.67 2.10 0.49
N LEU A 602 15.80 2.75 0.74
CA LEU A 602 16.80 2.96 -0.29
C LEU A 602 17.18 1.61 -0.91
N PRO A 603 17.49 1.55 -2.22
CA PRO A 603 18.10 0.37 -2.80
C PRO A 603 19.43 0.10 -2.11
N ARG A 604 19.59 -1.12 -1.58
CA ARG A 604 20.80 -1.57 -0.88
C ARG A 604 21.54 -2.55 -1.78
N GLU A 605 22.82 -2.31 -2.00
CA GLU A 605 23.70 -3.33 -2.54
C GLU A 605 24.09 -4.28 -1.41
N ILE A 606 23.81 -5.56 -1.61
CA ILE A 606 24.12 -6.62 -0.64
C ILE A 606 25.11 -7.63 -1.23
N GLU A 607 25.99 -8.14 -0.37
CA GLU A 607 27.04 -9.08 -0.73
C GLU A 607 27.44 -9.89 0.50
N VAL A 608 27.79 -11.17 0.32
CA VAL A 608 28.44 -11.97 1.36
C VAL A 608 29.94 -12.05 1.05
N VAL A 609 30.78 -11.57 1.95
CA VAL A 609 32.25 -11.56 1.81
C VAL A 609 32.89 -11.99 3.11
N ASP A 610 33.82 -12.95 3.04
CA ASP A 610 34.49 -13.56 4.19
C ASP A 610 33.48 -14.17 5.19
N GLY A 611 32.36 -14.71 4.69
CA GLY A 611 31.26 -15.27 5.49
C GLY A 611 30.34 -14.23 6.16
N GLU A 612 30.54 -12.93 5.88
CA GLU A 612 29.75 -11.87 6.48
C GLU A 612 28.88 -11.13 5.46
N LEU A 613 27.63 -10.89 5.82
CA LEU A 613 26.74 -10.02 5.08
C LEU A 613 27.17 -8.55 5.15
N ARG A 614 27.31 -7.92 3.99
CA ARG A 614 27.59 -6.49 3.85
C ARG A 614 26.42 -5.79 3.18
N GLN A 615 25.99 -4.68 3.77
CA GLN A 615 24.94 -3.83 3.24
C GLN A 615 25.42 -2.39 3.06
N ARG A 616 25.25 -1.85 1.86
CA ARG A 616 25.60 -0.46 1.53
C ARG A 616 24.49 0.18 0.67
N PRO A 617 24.25 1.50 0.75
CA PRO A 617 23.35 2.16 -0.19
C PRO A 617 23.88 1.95 -1.60
N ALA A 618 23.00 1.62 -2.55
CA ALA A 618 23.37 1.52 -3.95
C ALA A 618 24.01 2.83 -4.41
N ARG A 619 25.05 2.75 -5.24
CA ARG A 619 25.79 3.93 -5.71
C ARG A 619 24.90 4.94 -6.46
N GLU A 620 23.79 4.48 -7.03
CA GLU A 620 22.79 5.28 -7.71
C GLU A 620 22.17 6.33 -6.76
N VAL A 621 22.06 6.04 -5.46
CA VAL A 621 21.56 6.98 -4.43
C VAL A 621 22.37 8.28 -4.40
N ASP A 622 23.66 8.23 -4.74
CA ASP A 622 24.50 9.44 -4.79
C ASP A 622 24.03 10.45 -5.88
N ARG A 623 23.26 10.02 -6.89
CA ARG A 623 22.69 10.90 -7.93
C ARG A 623 21.62 11.84 -7.36
N LEU A 624 20.96 11.42 -6.29
CA LEU A 624 19.98 12.22 -5.55
C LEU A 624 20.64 13.34 -4.74
N ARG A 625 21.98 13.36 -4.58
CA ARG A 625 22.66 14.49 -3.93
C ARG A 625 22.43 15.79 -4.71
N GLY A 626 21.89 16.78 -4.01
CA GLY A 626 21.79 18.16 -4.42
C GLY A 626 22.94 19.00 -3.83
N PRO A 627 22.67 20.27 -3.46
CA PRO A 627 23.68 21.14 -2.86
C PRO A 627 24.32 20.52 -1.61
N ARG A 628 25.66 20.53 -1.58
CA ARG A 628 26.44 20.20 -0.38
C ARG A 628 26.42 21.39 0.57
N LEU A 629 25.70 21.25 1.69
CA LEU A 629 25.51 22.30 2.70
C LEU A 629 26.74 22.40 3.61
N ILE A 630 27.36 21.26 3.92
CA ILE A 630 28.52 21.17 4.81
C ILE A 630 29.58 20.29 4.17
N ASP A 631 30.83 20.75 4.29
CA ASP A 631 32.04 20.01 3.95
C ASP A 631 33.14 20.34 4.97
N GLY A 632 33.89 19.31 5.36
CA GLY A 632 35.07 19.39 6.21
C GLY A 632 34.84 19.14 7.69
N THR A 633 35.93 19.20 8.44
CA THR A 633 35.99 18.76 9.83
C THR A 633 35.22 19.67 10.79
N ARG A 634 34.53 19.06 11.76
CA ARG A 634 33.86 19.72 12.88
C ARG A 634 34.30 19.06 14.18
N THR A 635 34.51 19.87 15.22
CA THR A 635 34.86 19.36 16.55
C THR A 635 33.58 19.14 17.36
N ALA A 636 33.22 17.89 17.62
CA ALA A 636 32.21 17.54 18.60
C ALA A 636 32.76 17.77 20.02
N GLY A 637 32.04 18.51 20.86
CA GLY A 637 32.38 18.70 22.27
C GLY A 637 31.16 18.51 23.16
N SER A 638 31.31 18.68 24.46
CA SER A 638 30.26 18.42 25.46
C SER A 638 29.02 19.33 25.36
N THR A 639 29.06 20.36 24.53
CA THR A 639 27.94 21.27 24.30
C THR A 639 27.47 21.09 22.86
N PRO A 640 26.16 20.86 22.62
CA PRO A 640 25.61 20.79 21.27
C PRO A 640 26.00 21.98 20.42
N HIS A 641 26.65 21.70 19.30
CA HIS A 641 26.99 22.69 18.29
C HIS A 641 26.01 22.53 17.12
N ARG A 642 25.12 23.51 16.95
CA ARG A 642 24.22 23.55 15.80
C ARG A 642 24.99 23.83 14.52
N LEU A 643 24.70 23.05 13.49
CA LEU A 643 25.33 23.15 12.19
C LEU A 643 24.57 24.14 11.30
N ASP A 644 25.27 24.74 10.34
CA ASP A 644 24.67 25.62 9.33
C ASP A 644 24.05 24.79 8.18
N ALA A 645 23.16 23.88 8.55
CA ALA A 645 22.40 23.02 7.65
C ALA A 645 21.02 22.74 8.27
N THR A 646 19.97 22.91 7.47
CA THR A 646 18.59 22.60 7.87
C THR A 646 17.81 21.98 6.70
N GLY A 647 16.80 21.19 7.05
CA GLY A 647 15.86 20.61 6.09
C GLY A 647 15.13 19.39 6.65
N GLU A 648 14.36 18.76 5.78
CA GLU A 648 13.59 17.53 6.04
C GLU A 648 14.11 16.35 5.21
N ALA A 649 14.81 16.65 4.10
CA ALA A 649 15.39 15.68 3.18
C ALA A 649 16.90 15.94 2.96
N PHE A 650 17.76 15.12 3.56
CA PHE A 650 19.21 15.26 3.48
C PHE A 650 19.97 13.95 3.77
N GLU A 651 21.19 13.86 3.26
CA GLU A 651 22.18 12.85 3.65
C GLU A 651 23.23 13.52 4.54
N VAL A 652 23.60 12.88 5.66
CA VAL A 652 24.77 13.20 6.48
C VAL A 652 25.77 12.06 6.36
N ARG A 653 27.01 12.36 5.94
CA ARG A 653 28.14 11.43 6.05
C ARG A 653 29.13 11.95 7.08
N ALA A 654 29.38 11.16 8.11
CA ALA A 654 30.27 11.47 9.20
C ALA A 654 31.36 10.38 9.31
N ARG A 655 32.61 10.79 9.16
CA ARG A 655 33.77 9.93 9.43
C ARG A 655 34.42 10.32 10.74
N LEU A 656 34.42 9.41 11.71
CA LEU A 656 34.88 9.70 13.07
C LEU A 656 35.45 8.48 13.80
N ASP A 657 36.29 8.73 14.80
CA ASP A 657 36.61 7.75 15.83
C ASP A 657 36.16 8.31 17.19
N PRO A 658 35.10 7.77 17.79
CA PRO A 658 34.59 8.26 19.07
C PRO A 658 35.52 7.94 20.26
N GLY A 659 36.52 7.07 20.09
CA GLY A 659 37.34 6.57 21.19
C GLY A 659 36.48 5.93 22.28
N ASP A 660 36.74 6.30 23.54
CA ASP A 660 35.94 5.87 24.71
C ASP A 660 34.65 6.70 24.91
N GLY A 661 34.42 7.72 24.08
CA GLY A 661 33.24 8.58 24.16
C GLY A 661 32.09 8.13 23.27
N VAL A 662 31.03 8.93 23.26
CA VAL A 662 29.91 8.81 22.34
C VAL A 662 29.70 10.14 21.63
N VAL A 663 29.66 10.10 20.30
CA VAL A 663 29.27 11.23 19.46
C VAL A 663 27.76 11.18 19.24
N ALA A 664 27.08 12.28 19.51
CA ALA A 664 25.64 12.43 19.28
C ALA A 664 25.40 13.39 18.11
N LEU A 665 24.94 12.84 16.99
CA LEU A 665 24.44 13.57 15.83
C LEU A 665 22.92 13.69 15.95
N ARG A 666 22.41 14.91 16.13
CA ARG A 666 20.97 15.18 16.20
C ARG A 666 20.47 15.67 14.86
N VAL A 667 19.35 15.12 14.41
CA VAL A 667 18.65 15.48 13.17
C VAL A 667 17.20 15.83 13.48
N ARG A 668 16.55 16.56 12.58
CA ARG A 668 15.19 17.07 12.77
C ARG A 668 15.03 17.78 14.13
N GLU A 669 16.01 18.59 14.52
CA GLU A 669 16.05 19.24 15.83
C GLU A 669 15.30 20.59 15.80
N SER A 670 14.35 20.79 16.72
CA SER A 670 13.65 22.08 16.90
C SER A 670 14.59 23.16 17.45
N PRO A 671 14.30 24.48 17.28
CA PRO A 671 15.15 25.57 17.80
C PRO A 671 15.47 25.52 19.29
N ASP A 672 14.55 25.01 20.10
CA ASP A 672 14.72 24.84 21.55
C ASP A 672 15.19 23.42 21.95
N GLY A 673 15.33 22.51 20.97
CA GLY A 673 15.76 21.13 21.18
C GLY A 673 14.72 20.22 21.85
N THR A 674 13.45 20.63 21.87
CA THR A 674 12.33 19.84 22.42
C THR A 674 12.04 18.60 21.58
N GLU A 675 12.06 18.72 20.26
CA GLU A 675 11.99 17.57 19.35
C GLU A 675 13.34 17.41 18.64
N ARG A 676 13.84 16.18 18.58
CA ARG A 676 15.09 15.77 17.93
C ARG A 676 15.20 14.25 17.86
N THR A 677 15.73 13.74 16.77
CA THR A 677 16.20 12.36 16.69
C THR A 677 17.71 12.33 16.90
N THR A 678 18.20 11.47 17.79
CA THR A 678 19.64 11.43 18.13
C THR A 678 20.29 10.13 17.66
N VAL A 679 21.20 10.23 16.70
CA VAL A 679 22.10 9.14 16.32
C VAL A 679 23.33 9.17 17.23
N ARG A 680 23.45 8.19 18.12
CA ARG A 680 24.57 8.00 19.05
C ARG A 680 25.57 7.01 18.47
N ILE A 681 26.84 7.40 18.37
CA ILE A 681 27.92 6.63 17.76
C ILE A 681 29.07 6.55 18.77
N GLY A 682 29.31 5.38 19.34
CA GLY A 682 30.37 5.20 20.34
C GLY A 682 30.26 3.88 21.09
N GLY A 683 31.32 3.51 21.81
CA GLY A 683 31.44 2.18 22.39
C GLY A 683 31.41 1.11 21.31
N ASP A 684 30.51 0.15 21.48
CA ASP A 684 30.24 -1.01 20.64
C ASP A 684 28.99 -0.85 19.74
N ARG A 685 28.29 0.30 19.77
CA ARG A 685 27.03 0.48 19.01
C ARG A 685 26.90 1.80 18.27
N ALA A 686 26.08 1.77 17.22
CA ALA A 686 25.47 2.95 16.63
C ALA A 686 23.94 2.86 16.80
N VAL A 687 23.35 3.82 17.51
CA VAL A 687 21.95 3.77 17.98
C VAL A 687 21.20 5.02 17.54
N VAL A 688 20.01 4.83 16.97
CA VAL A 688 19.03 5.89 16.70
C VAL A 688 18.08 5.95 17.90
N ASP A 689 18.19 7.01 18.70
CA ASP A 689 17.29 7.28 19.82
C ASP A 689 16.15 8.20 19.39
N ARG A 690 14.93 7.69 19.57
CA ARG A 690 13.68 8.34 19.18
C ARG A 690 12.85 8.87 20.34
N SER A 691 13.33 8.76 21.58
CA SER A 691 12.62 9.19 22.80
C SER A 691 12.24 10.68 22.82
N GLU A 692 12.91 11.50 22.01
CA GLU A 692 12.62 12.92 21.84
C GLU A 692 12.26 13.26 20.38
N SER A 693 11.98 12.29 19.50
CA SER A 693 11.74 12.54 18.08
C SER A 693 10.39 13.17 17.78
N SER A 694 9.39 12.92 18.63
CA SER A 694 8.03 13.42 18.45
C SER A 694 7.41 13.84 19.79
N LEU A 695 6.52 14.84 19.73
CA LEU A 695 5.56 15.16 20.79
C LEU A 695 4.28 14.33 20.69
N ASP A 696 4.05 13.67 19.55
CA ASP A 696 2.96 12.71 19.38
C ASP A 696 3.31 11.43 20.13
N ARG A 697 2.37 10.96 20.98
CA ARG A 697 2.55 9.76 21.80
C ARG A 697 2.25 8.48 21.04
N ASP A 698 1.59 8.60 19.89
CA ASP A 698 1.27 7.48 19.02
C ASP A 698 2.41 7.17 18.04
N ALA A 699 3.45 8.03 17.99
CA ALA A 699 4.69 7.76 17.30
C ALA A 699 5.62 6.90 18.18
N ARG A 700 6.22 5.86 17.60
CA ARG A 700 7.17 4.98 18.31
C ARG A 700 8.40 5.76 18.77
N ASP A 701 8.76 5.58 20.04
CA ASP A 701 9.84 6.32 20.71
C ASP A 701 11.03 5.43 21.14
N SER A 702 10.94 4.11 20.91
CA SER A 702 12.00 3.16 21.27
C SER A 702 13.28 3.37 20.46
N ALA A 703 14.43 3.18 21.11
CA ALA A 703 15.72 3.23 20.44
C ALA A 703 15.99 1.95 19.64
N VAL A 704 16.72 2.07 18.54
CA VAL A 704 17.11 0.96 17.67
C VAL A 704 18.56 1.14 17.23
N GLY A 705 19.34 0.06 17.11
CA GLY A 705 20.76 0.20 16.81
C GLY A 705 21.49 -1.07 16.46
N VAL A 706 22.64 -0.90 15.81
CA VAL A 706 23.51 -1.97 15.30
C VAL A 706 24.82 -2.03 16.10
N CYS A 707 25.42 -3.22 16.18
CA CYS A 707 26.75 -3.42 16.74
C CYS A 707 27.82 -2.93 15.75
N VAL A 708 28.86 -2.29 16.28
CA VAL A 708 29.98 -1.70 15.52
C VAL A 708 31.35 -1.96 16.17
N ASP A 709 31.41 -2.85 17.17
CA ASP A 709 32.64 -3.21 17.88
C ASP A 709 33.64 -3.96 16.99
N ASP A 710 33.15 -4.71 16.01
CA ASP A 710 33.94 -5.48 15.05
C ASP A 710 34.39 -4.66 13.82
N LEU A 711 33.96 -3.41 13.70
CA LEU A 711 34.21 -2.56 12.53
C LEU A 711 35.51 -1.76 12.62
N GLU A 712 36.17 -1.53 11.47
CA GLU A 712 37.38 -0.73 11.44
C GLU A 712 37.12 0.75 11.74
N ARG A 713 38.08 1.36 12.45
CA ARG A 713 38.07 2.79 12.78
C ARG A 713 39.04 3.59 11.90
N PRO A 714 38.73 4.87 11.57
CA PRO A 714 37.51 5.59 11.92
C PRO A 714 36.28 5.04 11.20
N LEU A 715 35.14 5.05 11.89
CA LEU A 715 33.84 4.63 11.35
C LEU A 715 33.42 5.60 10.23
N ASP A 716 32.87 5.06 9.14
CA ASP A 716 32.19 5.80 8.08
C ASP A 716 30.68 5.62 8.25
N VAL A 717 30.02 6.66 8.76
CA VAL A 717 28.60 6.64 9.10
C VAL A 717 27.83 7.49 8.09
N ARG A 718 26.85 6.90 7.41
CA ARG A 718 25.90 7.60 6.54
C ARG A 718 24.51 7.57 7.17
N VAL A 719 23.90 8.73 7.33
CA VAL A 719 22.53 8.90 7.82
C VAL A 719 21.73 9.58 6.72
N PHE A 720 20.70 8.91 6.22
CA PHE A 720 19.73 9.46 5.29
C PHE A 720 18.48 9.84 6.07
N VAL A 721 18.04 11.08 5.95
CA VAL A 721 16.78 11.56 6.52
C VAL A 721 15.91 12.02 5.38
N ASP A 722 14.72 11.44 5.24
CA ASP A 722 13.75 11.80 4.22
C ASP A 722 12.37 11.94 4.84
N ALA A 723 12.04 13.15 5.28
CA ALA A 723 10.83 13.39 6.03
C ALA A 723 10.76 12.42 7.23
N SER A 724 9.82 11.47 7.21
CA SER A 724 9.70 10.49 8.28
C SER A 724 10.65 9.30 8.24
N VAL A 725 11.42 9.09 7.17
CA VAL A 725 12.39 7.98 7.10
C VAL A 725 13.75 8.43 7.67
N LEU A 726 14.36 7.56 8.48
CA LEU A 726 15.78 7.64 8.81
C LEU A 726 16.45 6.29 8.52
N GLU A 727 17.43 6.27 7.61
CA GLU A 727 18.29 5.11 7.36
C GLU A 727 19.75 5.38 7.78
N LEU A 728 20.36 4.43 8.46
CA LEU A 728 21.72 4.46 8.98
C LEU A 728 22.54 3.34 8.33
N PHE A 729 23.70 3.70 7.78
CA PHE A 729 24.69 2.74 7.28
C PHE A 729 26.05 3.00 7.94
N VAL A 730 26.72 1.93 8.38
CA VAL A 730 28.05 2.01 9.01
C VAL A 730 29.04 1.13 8.27
N ASN A 731 30.15 1.72 7.82
CA ASN A 731 31.24 1.10 7.06
C ASN A 731 30.82 0.32 5.79
N GLY A 732 29.57 0.47 5.32
CA GLY A 732 29.01 -0.39 4.26
C GLY A 732 28.86 -1.86 4.67
N ARG A 733 28.77 -2.13 5.99
CA ARG A 733 28.63 -3.47 6.58
C ARG A 733 27.35 -3.62 7.39
N ARG A 734 26.89 -2.56 8.08
CA ARG A 734 25.65 -2.56 8.88
C ARG A 734 24.65 -1.57 8.31
N ALA A 735 23.37 -1.93 8.37
CA ALA A 735 22.25 -1.07 7.99
C ALA A 735 21.15 -1.10 9.07
N LEU A 736 20.35 -0.04 9.10
CA LEU A 736 19.20 0.14 9.97
C LEU A 736 18.26 1.15 9.30
N ALA A 737 16.97 0.86 9.20
CA ALA A 737 15.94 1.82 8.82
C ALA A 737 14.90 2.00 9.93
N THR A 738 14.42 3.21 10.16
CA THR A 738 13.35 3.50 11.13
C THR A 738 12.53 4.70 10.71
N ARG A 739 11.43 4.94 11.41
CA ARG A 739 10.52 6.07 11.20
C ARG A 739 10.61 7.10 12.33
N ILE A 740 10.46 8.36 11.98
CA ILE A 740 10.44 9.52 12.88
C ILE A 740 9.31 10.48 12.47
N TYR A 741 8.52 10.99 13.41
CA TYR A 741 7.35 11.85 13.10
C TYR A 741 7.35 13.14 13.92
N PRO A 742 8.30 14.06 13.70
CA PRO A 742 8.37 15.31 14.46
C PRO A 742 7.18 16.22 14.16
N THR A 743 6.42 16.56 15.19
CA THR A 743 5.18 17.33 15.09
C THR A 743 5.43 18.81 14.77
N ARG A 744 6.60 19.36 15.12
CA ARG A 744 6.90 20.78 14.89
C ARG A 744 7.41 21.07 13.49
N HIS A 745 6.81 22.10 12.89
CA HIS A 745 7.21 22.64 11.59
C HIS A 745 8.63 23.18 11.52
N ASP A 746 9.20 23.60 12.66
CA ASP A 746 10.56 24.14 12.74
C ASP A 746 11.63 23.11 13.15
N ALA A 747 11.26 21.84 13.34
CA ALA A 747 12.16 20.71 13.61
C ALA A 747 12.97 20.29 12.37
N THR A 748 13.90 21.15 11.97
CA THR A 748 14.69 21.02 10.73
C THR A 748 16.20 21.09 10.96
N GLY A 749 16.63 21.29 12.22
CA GLY A 749 18.04 21.52 12.56
C GLY A 749 18.88 20.25 12.61
N ILE A 750 20.19 20.43 12.47
CA ILE A 750 21.20 19.40 12.70
C ILE A 750 22.20 19.92 13.74
N SER A 751 22.56 19.10 14.73
CA SER A 751 23.58 19.46 15.71
C SER A 751 24.48 18.29 16.09
N LEU A 752 25.68 18.61 16.60
CA LEU A 752 26.70 17.63 16.95
C LEU A 752 27.21 17.89 18.37
N SER A 753 27.35 16.84 19.18
CA SER A 753 27.99 16.92 20.49
C SER A 753 28.70 15.62 20.84
N THR A 754 29.47 15.63 21.93
CA THR A 754 29.80 14.42 22.67
C THR A 754 28.85 14.29 23.86
N VAL A 755 28.49 13.06 24.21
CA VAL A 755 27.68 12.72 25.39
C VAL A 755 28.43 11.69 26.25
N PRO A 756 28.18 11.63 27.57
CA PRO A 756 28.75 10.58 28.42
C PRO A 756 28.32 9.20 27.93
N SER A 757 29.21 8.22 28.08
CA SER A 757 28.95 6.80 27.82
C SER A 757 28.01 6.26 28.89
N GLY A 758 26.71 6.57 28.80
CA GLY A 758 25.68 5.86 29.55
C GLY A 758 25.33 4.58 28.78
N THR A 759 25.19 3.46 29.48
CA THR A 759 24.58 2.24 28.92
C THR A 759 23.17 2.61 28.42
N VAL A 760 22.98 2.57 27.11
CA VAL A 760 21.65 2.60 26.52
C VAL A 760 21.24 1.14 26.45
N ASP A 761 20.45 0.69 27.43
CA ASP A 761 19.80 -0.61 27.36
C ASP A 761 18.86 -0.60 26.14
N THR A 762 19.17 -1.43 25.15
CA THR A 762 18.22 -1.82 24.11
C THR A 762 17.42 -2.98 24.69
N ASP A 763 16.48 -2.70 25.60
CA ASP A 763 15.66 -3.75 26.20
C ASP A 763 14.62 -4.23 25.18
N ASP A 764 14.95 -5.33 24.50
CA ASP A 764 14.01 -6.40 24.14
C ASP A 764 14.58 -7.71 24.72
N ALA A 765 14.26 -7.98 25.97
CA ALA A 765 14.22 -9.32 26.55
C ALA A 765 13.44 -9.26 27.86
N SER A 766 12.39 -10.08 27.94
CA SER A 766 11.58 -10.31 29.13
C SER A 766 12.42 -10.62 30.38
N ASP A 767 12.35 -9.79 31.41
CA ASP A 767 12.36 -10.24 32.81
C ASP A 767 11.93 -9.11 33.76
N GLU A 768 10.89 -9.39 34.54
CA GLU A 768 10.44 -8.55 35.65
C GLU A 768 11.56 -8.40 36.69
N ASN A 769 11.92 -7.16 37.10
CA ASN A 769 11.98 -6.75 38.53
C ASN A 769 12.47 -5.30 38.78
N GLU A 770 11.69 -4.62 39.62
CA GLU A 770 11.99 -3.52 40.55
C GLU A 770 12.82 -2.29 40.11
N VAL A 771 12.08 -1.19 39.92
CA VAL A 771 12.56 0.20 39.88
C VAL A 771 13.13 0.63 41.25
N GLY A 772 14.45 0.72 41.35
CA GLY A 772 15.16 1.38 42.45
C GLY A 772 15.52 2.83 42.10
N ARG A 773 14.78 3.82 42.64
CA ARG A 773 15.22 5.22 42.69
C ARG A 773 16.51 5.33 43.52
N ALA A 774 17.58 5.88 42.95
CA ALA A 774 18.75 6.29 43.70
C ALA A 774 18.99 7.80 43.58
N ASP A 775 18.98 8.44 44.74
CA ASP A 775 19.19 9.86 44.99
C ASP A 775 20.58 10.36 44.55
N ALA A 776 20.60 11.63 44.15
CA ALA A 776 21.81 12.40 43.95
C ALA A 776 22.57 12.60 45.28
N ASP A 777 23.84 12.25 45.31
CA ASP A 777 24.79 12.94 46.19
C ASP A 777 26.18 13.09 45.59
N SER A 778 26.76 14.22 45.97
CA SER A 778 27.95 14.89 45.52
C SER A 778 29.27 14.25 45.96
N SER A 779 30.31 14.29 45.11
CA SER A 779 31.67 14.77 45.49
C SER A 779 32.72 14.58 44.38
N GLY A 780 33.45 15.66 44.10
CA GLY A 780 34.92 15.62 44.02
C GLY A 780 35.60 15.27 42.69
N ASP A 781 35.86 16.31 41.89
CA ASP A 781 37.08 16.55 41.11
C ASP A 781 37.87 15.37 40.50
N CYS A 782 37.72 15.20 39.19
CA CYS A 782 38.81 14.95 38.25
C CYS A 782 38.51 15.64 36.91
N VAL A 783 38.93 16.91 36.78
CA VAL A 783 38.99 17.62 35.51
C VAL A 783 40.22 17.12 34.74
N GLY A 784 40.01 16.29 33.73
CA GLY A 784 41.07 15.82 32.82
C GLY A 784 40.48 15.36 31.49
N SER A 785 40.77 16.11 30.42
CA SER A 785 40.36 15.94 29.00
C SER A 785 38.86 15.72 28.74
N ARG A 786 38.13 16.81 28.46
CA ARG A 786 36.83 16.72 27.78
C ARG A 786 37.07 16.08 26.40
N ASN A 787 36.52 14.88 26.17
CA ASN A 787 36.57 14.19 24.88
C ASN A 787 36.00 15.11 23.79
N ARG A 788 36.92 15.74 23.04
CA ARG A 788 36.63 16.40 21.78
C ARG A 788 36.91 15.39 20.69
N VAL A 789 35.93 15.17 19.82
CA VAL A 789 36.06 14.25 18.69
C VAL A 789 36.04 15.07 17.42
N GLU A 790 37.05 14.88 16.57
CA GLU A 790 37.05 15.46 15.23
C GLU A 790 36.20 14.58 14.32
N VAL A 791 35.22 15.17 13.66
CA VAL A 791 34.29 14.50 12.75
C VAL A 791 34.45 15.13 11.38
N ASP A 792 34.90 14.35 10.40
CA ASP A 792 34.86 14.78 9.00
C ASP A 792 33.43 14.65 8.50
N LEU A 793 32.79 15.79 8.23
CA LEU A 793 31.35 15.87 8.07
C LEU A 793 30.99 16.42 6.70
N SER A 794 30.07 15.72 6.04
CA SER A 794 29.45 16.16 4.81
C SER A 794 27.93 16.10 4.94
N VAL A 795 27.26 17.16 4.51
CA VAL A 795 25.79 17.18 4.48
C VAL A 795 25.33 17.61 3.09
N TRP A 796 24.47 16.82 2.46
CA TRP A 796 23.84 17.13 1.19
C TRP A 796 22.34 17.26 1.36
N ARG A 797 21.75 18.30 0.77
CA ARG A 797 20.31 18.28 0.53
C ARG A 797 20.02 17.26 -0.57
N MET A 798 19.04 16.39 -0.36
CA MET A 798 18.64 15.39 -1.37
C MET A 798 17.60 15.97 -2.33
N LYS A 799 17.60 15.49 -3.58
CA LYS A 799 16.62 15.80 -4.62
C LYS A 799 15.47 14.81 -4.54
N ASN A 800 14.32 15.20 -5.08
CA ASN A 800 13.13 14.36 -5.19
C ASN A 800 13.37 13.19 -6.16
N ALA A 801 12.95 11.97 -5.78
CA ALA A 801 12.99 10.77 -6.60
C ALA A 801 11.85 10.70 -7.62
N TRP A 802 10.83 11.54 -7.50
CA TRP A 802 9.66 11.64 -8.36
C TRP A 802 9.71 12.95 -9.16
N PRO A 803 10.48 13.01 -10.26
CA PRO A 803 10.53 14.20 -11.09
C PRO A 803 9.16 14.43 -11.74
N ILE A 804 8.40 15.40 -11.24
CA ILE A 804 7.12 15.82 -11.84
C ILE A 804 7.39 16.36 -13.25
N GLY A 805 6.62 15.90 -14.23
CA GLY A 805 6.76 16.29 -15.63
C GLY A 805 6.58 17.79 -15.82
N VAL A 806 7.69 18.50 -15.99
CA VAL A 806 7.71 19.47 -17.09
C VAL A 806 7.85 18.60 -18.33
N ASP A 807 6.79 18.52 -19.13
CA ASP A 807 6.83 18.00 -20.50
C ASP A 807 8.09 18.50 -21.24
N GLU A 808 9.17 17.71 -21.21
CA GLU A 808 10.09 17.65 -22.33
C GLU A 808 9.71 16.38 -23.11
N PRO A 809 9.23 16.50 -24.36
CA PRO A 809 8.88 15.33 -25.14
C PRO A 809 10.12 14.45 -25.26
N ARG A 810 10.00 13.19 -24.81
CA ARG A 810 10.98 12.14 -25.11
C ARG A 810 11.35 12.28 -26.59
N ARG A 811 12.61 12.63 -26.85
CA ARG A 811 13.16 12.57 -28.20
C ARG A 811 13.21 11.10 -28.58
N VAL A 812 12.16 10.65 -29.26
CA VAL A 812 12.26 9.50 -30.14
C VAL A 812 13.23 9.93 -31.23
N ASP A 813 14.47 9.46 -31.15
CA ASP A 813 15.43 9.59 -32.24
C ASP A 813 14.90 8.73 -33.40
N PRO A 814 14.61 9.30 -34.58
CA PRO A 814 14.15 8.52 -35.72
C PRO A 814 15.38 8.05 -36.50
N GLU A 815 15.92 6.88 -36.16
CA GLU A 815 16.70 6.06 -37.10
C GLU A 815 16.23 4.61 -37.11
#